data_AF-A0A1Y4EXQ9-F1
#
_entry.id   AF-A0A1Y4EXQ9-F1
#
_cell.length_a   1.000
_cell.length_b   1.000
_cell.length_c   1.000
_cell.angle_alpha   90.00
_cell.angle_beta   90.00
_cell.angle_gamma   90.00
#
_symmetry.space_group_name_H-M   'P 1'
#
loop_
_entity.id
_entity.type
_entity.pdbx_description
1 polymer ?
#
loop_
_entity_poly.entity_id
_entity_poly.type
_entity_poly.pdbx_seq_one_letter_code
_entity_poly.pdbx_strand_id
1 'polypeptide(L)'
;MKTGNKIVSLLLACSMLAASFTGTTAFAASDKPTPVEGEIETGAVMGYSHSGMDTSYMLDAAAKPRMLSRAARSAQEELPSAYNTIDAGRVTTQVRDQAGWGTCWAFAATGSIASSLYDELQENTPVLSPAHLAYFAFHGKANPEDPADKTDGDTYLPYEYDESMINDDYREYVGGGNTFCSTATFTRGVGPALEEVAPYPDPFYEVDKTPWLDLDPSIQFEQAYRLDDSIYLPTKNADGELDTTAIKKALMENGGSLVVAYDSSGTRAFYYEEEYQPAMIGDDGNGNKVIMTHYTGSDFGDCNHAVQIVGWDDNIPKEYFQDAQGNSPEHDGGWLIRNSWGDWSYMHGYFYMSYDEGTITEVSQYQVGDADEFDHTYQYDGTGWSMSAGAEDKATAVPMANIFTATSDETLRAVSFYTTDANAEYSIQVYTDTNNYNPTSGNKAYEEPQTGTEQYPGYHTVYLDEPVNLKEGENYAVVVTMQNPLGRAYPVACEMNATLDNFRVQAAIDNHQSFISIDGGKSWIDLADVGENYTAHSKRVDPNSQNQEDWTGNIEPGTSGVNIEVAGDFDGDVWDNLANVCLKAFTTEGNDEDAVTPAEAKLLTITYDPTVTMQVSGAADDVVNTAGTYIGKVVSGEELTLSFAPVVPGREITGVTVNGEAVEDFDKNLFTYSLTMGEENMAVDIEFSVVNKITLNAALQLAKEAQKSDEYEAALSDVQEALDKAIANGEEVAASTTATQEEIDDAWNLLFDAVQALQFQNGNMAGLQAVLDLANSLQKEDFTQASWDAMVAVRDEAQAMADAQDSLQQDIDEMTQALADALNALEPATALDQLQALVDTANGYAADDYIQNDAWDTFEAALEKAEALLASTDPSQDDVTAMIVELSTAMAEIRLVPDKSKLEDLIAKTEGSTDATVKALRTQAIALLANDLATQEEVDALVEELEVAIENAGKPSGGNSSSGNKGSSSSNTSGGNVYAGEGTAVVTSSASVVTAAKSVVSDTTAPFVLKRGSAYCFKMTVVNGSTATPNFTVGNGSVLKTQYVAKVGNDYYFRVYAIGTPGQSTGVYTQMPGEAPVLQCAVTIG
;
A
#
# COMPACT_ATOMS: atom_id res chain seq x y z
N MET A 1 3.34 71.67 9.69
CA MET A 1 2.45 72.87 9.59
C MET A 1 1.83 72.92 8.20
N LYS A 2 0.92 73.85 7.91
CA LYS A 2 0.07 73.86 6.70
C LYS A 2 0.80 74.18 5.38
N THR A 3 0.20 73.68 4.29
CA THR A 3 0.12 74.23 2.91
C THR A 3 1.38 74.40 2.05
N GLY A 4 1.35 73.84 0.84
CA GLY A 4 2.24 74.17 -0.28
C GLY A 4 2.01 73.35 -1.56
N ASN A 5 1.19 73.87 -2.47
CA ASN A 5 1.13 73.60 -3.93
C ASN A 5 0.97 72.15 -4.47
N LYS A 6 -0.27 71.81 -4.89
CA LYS A 6 -0.57 71.05 -6.13
C LYS A 6 -1.07 72.04 -7.22
N ILE A 7 -1.45 71.53 -8.40
CA ILE A 7 -2.15 72.17 -9.55
C ILE A 7 -1.24 72.70 -10.68
N VAL A 8 -1.75 72.54 -11.92
CA VAL A 8 -1.22 72.88 -13.27
C VAL A 8 -0.39 71.73 -13.89
N SER A 9 -0.84 71.03 -14.94
CA SER A 9 -1.95 71.29 -15.89
C SER A 9 -2.87 70.08 -16.13
N LEU A 10 -4.19 70.31 -16.02
CA LEU A 10 -5.24 69.57 -16.71
C LEU A 10 -6.07 70.63 -17.46
N LEU A 11 -6.03 70.65 -18.81
CA LEU A 11 -6.93 71.44 -19.67
C LEU A 11 -6.58 71.32 -21.16
N LEU A 12 -7.18 70.34 -21.85
CA LEU A 12 -7.72 70.35 -23.22
C LEU A 12 -8.16 68.89 -23.50
N ALA A 13 -9.39 68.55 -23.92
CA ALA A 13 -10.44 69.40 -24.47
C ALA A 13 -11.89 69.04 -24.02
N CYS A 14 -12.22 69.20 -22.73
CA CYS A 14 -13.63 69.20 -22.29
C CYS A 14 -14.32 70.55 -22.63
N SER A 15 -14.60 70.81 -23.91
CA SER A 15 -15.28 72.06 -24.33
C SER A 15 -16.18 71.98 -25.57
N MET A 16 -16.93 70.89 -25.74
CA MET A 16 -18.23 70.91 -26.43
C MET A 16 -19.30 70.23 -25.57
N LEU A 17 -19.87 71.00 -24.64
CA LEU A 17 -21.01 70.58 -23.83
C LEU A 17 -22.30 70.86 -24.63
N ALA A 18 -23.30 69.99 -24.50
CA ALA A 18 -24.58 69.99 -25.22
C ALA A 18 -24.55 69.49 -26.68
N ALA A 19 -24.08 68.25 -26.87
CA ALA A 19 -24.96 67.28 -27.52
C ALA A 19 -25.84 66.63 -26.43
N SER A 20 -27.15 66.65 -26.61
CA SER A 20 -28.09 65.75 -25.92
C SER A 20 -28.08 64.37 -26.59
N PHE A 21 -28.88 63.41 -26.11
CA PHE A 21 -29.36 62.25 -26.89
C PHE A 21 -30.26 62.70 -28.06
N THR A 22 -29.62 63.43 -28.98
CA THR A 22 -30.10 63.96 -30.26
C THR A 22 -28.98 63.80 -31.30
N GLY A 23 -28.12 62.80 -31.09
CA GLY A 23 -27.20 62.21 -32.06
C GLY A 23 -27.84 61.07 -32.84
N THR A 24 -29.18 61.00 -32.90
CA THR A 24 -29.88 60.11 -33.81
C THR A 24 -29.59 60.54 -35.25
N THR A 25 -28.54 59.96 -35.84
CA THR A 25 -28.77 59.29 -37.12
C THR A 25 -30.01 58.42 -36.93
N ALA A 26 -31.03 58.66 -37.76
CA ALA A 26 -32.03 57.63 -37.93
C ALA A 26 -31.30 56.51 -38.68
N PHE A 27 -31.06 55.37 -38.01
CA PHE A 27 -30.63 54.16 -38.70
C PHE A 27 -31.55 53.98 -39.92
N ALA A 28 -30.95 53.79 -41.09
CA ALA A 28 -31.69 53.88 -42.33
C ALA A 28 -32.68 52.71 -42.39
N ALA A 29 -33.96 53.01 -42.15
CA ALA A 29 -35.04 52.04 -42.29
C ALA A 29 -35.02 51.51 -43.74
N SER A 30 -34.47 50.32 -43.91
CA SER A 30 -34.46 49.61 -45.18
C SER A 30 -35.90 49.38 -45.61
N ASP A 31 -36.25 49.71 -46.86
CA ASP A 31 -37.56 49.43 -47.48
C ASP A 31 -37.77 47.90 -47.59
N LYS A 32 -38.07 47.25 -46.45
CA LYS A 32 -38.38 45.83 -46.32
C LYS A 32 -39.89 45.60 -46.56
N PRO A 33 -40.29 44.45 -47.12
CA PRO A 33 -41.71 44.14 -47.30
C PRO A 33 -42.39 44.00 -45.93
N THR A 34 -43.64 44.46 -45.80
CA THR A 34 -44.45 44.24 -44.60
C THR A 34 -44.67 42.73 -44.40
N PRO A 35 -44.21 42.12 -43.29
CA PRO A 35 -44.37 40.69 -43.08
C PRO A 35 -45.83 40.24 -42.97
N VAL A 36 -46.07 38.99 -43.38
CA VAL A 36 -47.37 38.33 -43.38
C VAL A 36 -47.47 37.40 -42.18
N GLU A 37 -48.63 37.39 -41.51
CA GLU A 37 -48.89 36.54 -40.34
C GLU A 37 -48.59 35.05 -40.65
N GLY A 38 -47.73 34.45 -39.81
CA GLY A 38 -47.32 33.05 -39.91
C GLY A 38 -46.31 32.73 -41.03
N GLU A 39 -45.90 33.70 -41.87
CA GLU A 39 -44.75 33.51 -42.77
C GLU A 39 -43.43 33.60 -41.98
N ILE A 40 -42.42 32.87 -42.44
CA ILE A 40 -41.08 32.88 -41.85
C ILE A 40 -40.32 34.13 -42.31
N GLU A 41 -39.75 34.86 -41.36
CA GLU A 41 -38.82 35.95 -41.61
C GLU A 41 -37.37 35.51 -41.34
N THR A 42 -36.50 35.66 -42.33
CA THR A 42 -35.05 35.42 -42.20
C THR A 42 -34.25 36.67 -42.51
N GLY A 43 -33.17 36.87 -41.75
CA GLY A 43 -32.20 37.93 -41.98
C GLY A 43 -31.32 37.68 -43.20
N ALA A 44 -30.49 38.68 -43.53
CA ALA A 44 -29.46 38.54 -44.54
C ALA A 44 -28.09 38.34 -43.86
N VAL A 45 -27.33 37.36 -44.36
CA VAL A 45 -25.98 36.95 -43.91
C VAL A 45 -25.97 36.19 -42.57
N MET A 46 -25.50 34.94 -42.65
CA MET A 46 -25.17 34.06 -41.52
C MET A 46 -23.82 34.48 -40.93
N GLY A 47 -23.55 34.20 -39.66
CA GLY A 47 -22.29 34.66 -39.03
C GLY A 47 -21.78 33.86 -37.83
N TYR A 48 -22.52 32.85 -37.37
CA TYR A 48 -21.96 31.87 -36.44
C TYR A 48 -21.20 30.81 -37.23
N SER A 49 -20.03 30.40 -36.73
CA SER A 49 -19.28 29.24 -37.20
C SER A 49 -19.18 28.25 -36.06
N HIS A 50 -19.57 26.99 -36.28
CA HIS A 50 -19.61 25.98 -35.22
C HIS A 50 -18.23 25.84 -34.55
N SER A 51 -18.22 25.80 -33.22
CA SER A 51 -17.01 25.61 -32.40
C SER A 51 -16.45 24.19 -32.50
N GLY A 52 -17.15 23.27 -33.16
CA GLY A 52 -16.83 21.86 -33.25
C GLY A 52 -17.10 21.10 -31.96
N MET A 53 -16.90 21.72 -30.79
CA MET A 53 -17.06 21.07 -29.50
C MET A 53 -18.49 20.59 -29.25
N ASP A 54 -18.62 19.40 -28.68
CA ASP A 54 -19.90 18.90 -28.17
C ASP A 54 -20.25 19.67 -26.89
N THR A 55 -20.80 20.87 -27.05
CA THR A 55 -21.24 21.72 -25.94
C THR A 55 -22.56 21.25 -25.32
N SER A 56 -23.18 20.17 -25.82
CA SER A 56 -24.51 19.74 -25.39
C SER A 56 -24.57 19.38 -23.89
N TYR A 57 -23.49 18.85 -23.32
CA TYR A 57 -23.40 18.58 -21.88
C TYR A 57 -23.32 19.87 -21.03
N MET A 58 -22.88 21.00 -21.58
CA MET A 58 -22.85 22.29 -20.86
C MET A 58 -24.27 22.80 -20.61
N LEU A 59 -25.21 22.49 -21.50
CA LEU A 59 -26.62 22.84 -21.40
C LEU A 59 -27.34 22.06 -20.29
N ASP A 60 -26.84 20.88 -19.92
CA ASP A 60 -27.32 20.05 -18.81
C ASP A 60 -26.61 20.43 -17.49
N ALA A 61 -27.30 21.11 -16.57
CA ALA A 61 -26.77 21.50 -15.25
C ALA A 61 -26.59 20.29 -14.32
N ALA A 62 -25.43 19.66 -14.34
CA ALA A 62 -25.20 18.41 -13.62
C ALA A 62 -24.77 18.60 -12.15
N ALA A 63 -25.75 18.76 -11.27
CA ALA A 63 -25.63 18.31 -9.88
C ALA A 63 -27.00 17.88 -9.34
N LYS A 64 -27.08 16.72 -8.67
CA LYS A 64 -28.21 16.41 -7.78
C LYS A 64 -27.86 16.85 -6.36
N PRO A 65 -28.22 18.09 -5.94
CA PRO A 65 -27.87 18.59 -4.62
C PRO A 65 -28.36 17.65 -3.52
N ARG A 66 -27.48 17.37 -2.55
CA ARG A 66 -27.77 16.55 -1.35
C ARG A 66 -28.80 17.23 -0.44
N MET A 67 -30.06 17.17 -0.87
CA MET A 67 -31.18 18.00 -0.43
C MET A 67 -30.94 19.50 -0.67
N LEU A 68 -31.61 20.07 -1.68
CA LEU A 68 -31.82 21.52 -1.74
C LEU A 68 -32.31 22.03 -0.38
N SER A 69 -31.63 23.03 0.16
CA SER A 69 -32.08 23.67 1.40
C SER A 69 -33.47 24.27 1.20
N ARG A 70 -34.24 24.41 2.28
CA ARG A 70 -35.56 25.02 2.21
C ARG A 70 -35.53 26.48 1.71
N ALA A 71 -34.37 27.14 1.81
CA ALA A 71 -34.14 28.48 1.29
C ALA A 71 -33.87 28.49 -0.24
N ALA A 72 -33.20 27.47 -0.78
CA ALA A 72 -33.00 27.35 -2.23
C ALA A 72 -34.34 27.15 -2.96
N ARG A 73 -35.28 26.41 -2.37
CA ARG A 73 -36.66 26.31 -2.88
C ARG A 73 -37.45 27.61 -2.79
N SER A 74 -37.22 28.46 -1.79
CA SER A 74 -37.88 29.78 -1.73
C SER A 74 -37.21 30.84 -2.59
N ALA A 75 -35.95 30.67 -2.98
CA ALA A 75 -35.31 31.55 -3.97
C ALA A 75 -35.94 31.41 -5.36
N GLN A 76 -36.45 30.22 -5.69
CA GLN A 76 -37.26 29.98 -6.90
C GLN A 76 -38.68 30.57 -6.80
N GLU A 77 -39.11 31.03 -5.61
CA GLU A 77 -40.40 31.70 -5.38
C GLU A 77 -40.33 33.25 -5.51
N GLU A 78 -39.15 33.83 -5.81
CA GLU A 78 -38.96 35.31 -5.93
C GLU A 78 -38.59 35.82 -7.33
N LEU A 79 -38.36 34.96 -8.34
CA LEU A 79 -38.13 35.41 -9.72
C LEU A 79 -39.43 35.98 -10.34
N PRO A 80 -39.38 37.11 -11.08
CA PRO A 80 -40.55 37.64 -11.76
C PRO A 80 -40.93 36.79 -12.98
N SER A 81 -42.23 36.63 -13.24
CA SER A 81 -42.73 35.84 -14.39
C SER A 81 -42.51 36.50 -15.76
N ALA A 82 -41.95 37.71 -15.79
CA ALA A 82 -41.44 38.36 -16.99
C ALA A 82 -40.41 39.44 -16.58
N TYR A 83 -39.38 39.63 -17.40
CA TYR A 83 -38.32 40.62 -17.17
C TYR A 83 -37.79 41.17 -18.49
N ASN A 84 -37.42 42.46 -18.49
CA ASN A 84 -36.93 43.18 -19.66
C ASN A 84 -35.82 44.16 -19.23
N THR A 85 -34.59 43.94 -19.69
CA THR A 85 -33.45 44.84 -19.40
C THR A 85 -33.61 46.22 -20.06
N ILE A 86 -34.39 46.32 -21.14
CA ILE A 86 -34.65 47.58 -21.86
C ILE A 86 -35.48 48.54 -20.99
N ASP A 87 -36.50 48.04 -20.28
CA ASP A 87 -37.31 48.84 -19.35
C ASP A 87 -36.52 49.25 -18.09
N ALA A 88 -35.48 48.49 -17.74
CA ALA A 88 -34.51 48.85 -16.70
C ALA A 88 -33.43 49.86 -17.20
N GLY A 89 -33.41 50.17 -18.51
CA GLY A 89 -32.40 51.01 -19.17
C GLY A 89 -31.07 50.32 -19.46
N ARG A 90 -30.85 49.11 -18.94
CA ARG A 90 -29.63 48.28 -19.04
C ARG A 90 -29.23 47.96 -20.48
N VAL A 91 -30.20 47.94 -21.40
CA VAL A 91 -29.98 47.70 -22.83
C VAL A 91 -30.64 48.83 -23.64
N THR A 92 -29.90 49.40 -24.59
CA THR A 92 -30.42 50.48 -25.45
C THR A 92 -31.52 49.98 -26.38
N THR A 93 -32.62 50.73 -26.48
CA THR A 93 -33.80 50.39 -27.31
C THR A 93 -33.50 50.25 -28.80
N GLN A 94 -32.36 50.76 -29.28
CA GLN A 94 -31.94 50.66 -30.66
C GLN A 94 -31.10 49.39 -30.87
N VAL A 95 -31.46 48.61 -31.89
CA VAL A 95 -30.70 47.46 -32.37
C VAL A 95 -29.67 47.95 -33.40
N ARG A 96 -28.41 47.51 -33.27
CA ARG A 96 -27.34 47.78 -34.26
C ARG A 96 -27.50 46.83 -35.46
N ASP A 97 -26.96 47.21 -36.61
CA ASP A 97 -27.01 46.39 -37.84
C ASP A 97 -25.60 45.91 -38.25
N GLN A 98 -25.39 44.60 -38.26
CA GLN A 98 -24.20 43.96 -38.83
C GLN A 98 -24.19 44.05 -40.38
N ALA A 99 -25.37 44.24 -40.98
CA ALA A 99 -25.63 44.34 -42.40
C ALA A 99 -25.06 43.15 -43.22
N GLY A 100 -24.00 43.37 -44.00
CA GLY A 100 -23.50 42.41 -44.98
C GLY A 100 -22.37 41.50 -44.48
N TRP A 101 -22.07 41.49 -43.19
CA TRP A 101 -20.96 40.75 -42.58
C TRP A 101 -21.44 39.70 -41.57
N GLY A 102 -20.67 38.63 -41.39
CA GLY A 102 -20.94 37.51 -40.49
C GLY A 102 -20.55 37.79 -39.03
N THR A 103 -20.59 39.04 -38.58
CA THR A 103 -20.02 39.49 -37.30
C THR A 103 -20.97 39.33 -36.10
N CYS A 104 -22.05 38.54 -36.20
CA CYS A 104 -23.08 38.43 -35.17
C CYS A 104 -22.55 37.98 -33.81
N TRP A 105 -21.62 37.01 -33.79
CA TRP A 105 -20.90 36.59 -32.58
C TRP A 105 -20.20 37.76 -31.89
N ALA A 106 -19.51 38.63 -32.65
CA ALA A 106 -18.83 39.81 -32.14
C ALA A 106 -19.83 40.88 -31.63
N PHE A 107 -20.97 41.07 -32.31
CA PHE A 107 -22.05 41.93 -31.83
C PHE A 107 -22.70 41.39 -30.54
N ALA A 108 -22.83 40.08 -30.41
CA ALA A 108 -23.39 39.44 -29.22
C ALA A 108 -22.44 39.61 -28.02
N ALA A 109 -21.16 39.24 -28.17
CA ALA A 109 -20.15 39.34 -27.12
C ALA A 109 -19.91 40.78 -26.67
N THR A 110 -19.67 41.72 -27.61
CA THR A 110 -19.46 43.13 -27.26
C THR A 110 -20.71 43.78 -26.64
N GLY A 111 -21.91 43.36 -27.03
CA GLY A 111 -23.16 43.79 -26.41
C GLY A 111 -23.38 43.22 -25.02
N SER A 112 -23.02 41.95 -24.78
CA SER A 112 -23.05 41.32 -23.46
C SER A 112 -22.16 42.09 -22.47
N ILE A 113 -20.88 42.31 -22.80
CA ILE A 113 -19.93 43.08 -21.98
C ILE A 113 -20.42 44.51 -21.73
N ALA A 114 -20.83 45.23 -22.78
CA ALA A 114 -21.33 46.59 -22.61
C ALA A 114 -22.55 46.64 -21.65
N SER A 115 -23.42 45.62 -21.70
CA SER A 115 -24.61 45.59 -20.85
C SER A 115 -24.33 45.19 -19.38
N SER A 116 -23.32 44.38 -19.07
CA SER A 116 -22.98 44.04 -17.67
C SER A 116 -22.40 45.23 -16.91
N LEU A 117 -21.65 46.10 -17.60
CA LEU A 117 -21.12 47.38 -17.07
C LEU A 117 -22.20 48.42 -16.69
N TYR A 118 -23.47 48.23 -17.07
CA TYR A 118 -24.48 49.28 -16.94
C TYR A 118 -24.82 49.67 -15.49
N ASP A 119 -24.87 48.71 -14.57
CA ASP A 119 -25.28 49.01 -13.19
C ASP A 119 -24.29 49.95 -12.48
N GLU A 120 -23.02 49.94 -12.90
CA GLU A 120 -22.01 50.92 -12.49
C GLU A 120 -22.05 52.20 -13.35
N LEU A 121 -21.93 52.09 -14.68
CA LEU A 121 -21.66 53.23 -15.57
C LEU A 121 -22.91 54.00 -16.01
N GLN A 122 -24.08 53.35 -16.04
CA GLN A 122 -25.40 53.90 -16.37
C GLN A 122 -25.40 54.64 -17.72
N GLU A 123 -25.66 55.96 -17.73
CA GLU A 123 -25.65 56.76 -18.98
C GLU A 123 -24.25 56.93 -19.62
N ASN A 124 -23.19 56.46 -18.95
CA ASN A 124 -21.80 56.45 -19.43
C ASN A 124 -21.35 55.07 -19.94
N THR A 125 -22.25 54.09 -20.00
CA THR A 125 -21.98 52.74 -20.52
C THR A 125 -21.41 52.83 -21.95
N PRO A 126 -20.24 52.21 -22.22
CA PRO A 126 -19.57 52.35 -23.51
C PRO A 126 -20.31 51.62 -24.64
N VAL A 127 -20.10 52.09 -25.87
CA VAL A 127 -20.32 51.26 -27.06
C VAL A 127 -18.98 50.63 -27.42
N LEU A 128 -18.93 49.31 -27.46
CA LEU A 128 -17.73 48.52 -27.78
C LEU A 128 -17.74 48.10 -29.25
N SER A 129 -16.56 47.90 -29.84
CA SER A 129 -16.38 47.63 -31.27
C SER A 129 -16.48 46.14 -31.63
N PRO A 130 -17.46 45.72 -32.45
CA PRO A 130 -17.48 44.39 -33.05
C PRO A 130 -16.44 44.25 -34.18
N ALA A 131 -16.02 45.36 -34.79
CA ALA A 131 -15.08 45.37 -35.91
C ALA A 131 -13.62 45.17 -35.46
N HIS A 132 -13.26 45.62 -34.26
CA HIS A 132 -11.99 45.33 -33.60
C HIS A 132 -11.86 43.83 -33.32
N LEU A 133 -12.80 43.28 -32.55
CA LEU A 133 -12.86 41.86 -32.19
C LEU A 133 -12.83 40.95 -33.42
N ALA A 134 -13.71 41.20 -34.40
CA ALA A 134 -13.79 40.36 -35.59
C ALA A 134 -12.50 40.37 -36.42
N TYR A 135 -11.77 41.49 -36.47
CA TYR A 135 -10.51 41.56 -37.20
C TYR A 135 -9.37 40.85 -36.44
N PHE A 136 -9.14 41.23 -35.18
CA PHE A 136 -7.97 40.77 -34.44
C PHE A 136 -8.09 39.32 -33.91
N ALA A 137 -9.26 38.69 -33.96
CA ALA A 137 -9.37 37.24 -33.83
C ALA A 137 -8.63 36.49 -34.96
N PHE A 138 -8.68 37.00 -36.20
CA PHE A 138 -8.03 36.39 -37.37
C PHE A 138 -6.65 36.99 -37.71
N HIS A 139 -6.28 38.09 -37.05
CA HIS A 139 -5.02 38.81 -37.25
C HIS A 139 -4.17 38.92 -35.97
N GLY A 140 -4.51 38.15 -34.93
CA GLY A 140 -3.92 38.19 -33.60
C GLY A 140 -2.46 37.76 -33.55
N LYS A 141 -1.71 38.40 -32.66
CA LYS A 141 -0.26 38.22 -32.42
C LYS A 141 0.07 38.47 -30.96
N ALA A 142 1.21 37.97 -30.49
CA ALA A 142 1.71 38.32 -29.16
C ALA A 142 1.97 39.84 -29.02
N ASN A 143 1.78 40.37 -27.82
CA ASN A 143 2.05 41.76 -27.49
C ASN A 143 3.56 42.07 -27.64
N PRO A 144 3.97 42.99 -28.54
CA PRO A 144 5.37 43.33 -28.71
C PRO A 144 5.92 44.25 -27.62
N GLU A 145 5.07 44.79 -26.74
CA GLU A 145 5.47 45.65 -25.62
C GLU A 145 5.47 44.90 -24.27
N ASP A 146 4.69 43.81 -24.11
CA ASP A 146 4.74 42.93 -22.93
C ASP A 146 5.63 41.68 -23.18
N PRO A 147 6.82 41.59 -22.57
CA PRO A 147 7.68 40.42 -22.69
C PRO A 147 7.17 39.18 -21.95
N ALA A 148 6.05 39.23 -21.23
CA ALA A 148 5.39 38.07 -20.63
C ALA A 148 4.55 37.27 -21.65
N ASP A 149 3.98 37.92 -22.66
CA ASP A 149 3.20 37.27 -23.71
C ASP A 149 4.12 36.42 -24.63
N LYS A 150 3.77 35.15 -24.82
CA LYS A 150 4.52 34.19 -25.65
C LYS A 150 3.67 33.55 -26.75
N THR A 151 2.49 34.09 -27.03
CA THR A 151 1.51 33.59 -28.02
C THR A 151 1.90 33.85 -29.49
N ASP A 152 3.20 33.97 -29.82
CA ASP A 152 3.61 34.30 -31.20
C ASP A 152 3.52 33.07 -32.11
N GLY A 153 2.66 33.14 -33.12
CA GLY A 153 2.23 32.01 -33.93
C GLY A 153 0.75 31.63 -33.73
N ASP A 154 0.15 32.03 -32.61
CA ASP A 154 -1.24 31.72 -32.27
C ASP A 154 -2.21 32.68 -32.98
N THR A 155 -3.14 32.15 -33.77
CA THR A 155 -4.22 32.92 -34.40
C THR A 155 -5.29 31.98 -34.98
N TYR A 156 -6.51 32.49 -35.17
CA TYR A 156 -7.45 31.86 -36.10
C TYR A 156 -7.11 32.27 -37.55
N LEU A 157 -7.46 31.43 -38.54
CA LEU A 157 -7.26 31.68 -39.97
C LEU A 157 -8.50 31.24 -40.77
N PRO A 158 -9.06 32.03 -41.71
CA PRO A 158 -10.25 31.63 -42.46
C PRO A 158 -10.07 30.36 -43.33
N TYR A 159 -10.99 29.40 -43.23
CA TYR A 159 -10.92 27.97 -43.66
C TYR A 159 -10.11 27.66 -44.93
N GLU A 160 -10.52 28.20 -46.08
CA GLU A 160 -9.86 27.92 -47.38
C GLU A 160 -8.54 28.71 -47.56
N TYR A 161 -7.56 28.60 -46.64
CA TYR A 161 -6.33 29.40 -46.73
C TYR A 161 -5.38 28.86 -47.82
N ASP A 162 -5.61 29.30 -49.06
CA ASP A 162 -4.70 29.20 -50.20
C ASP A 162 -4.04 30.58 -50.45
N GLU A 163 -2.73 30.63 -50.73
CA GLU A 163 -1.98 31.88 -51.00
C GLU A 163 -2.61 32.75 -52.11
N SER A 164 -3.44 32.17 -53.00
CA SER A 164 -4.15 32.91 -54.05
C SER A 164 -5.39 33.66 -53.56
N MET A 165 -5.99 33.27 -52.44
CA MET A 165 -7.18 33.89 -51.85
C MET A 165 -6.87 35.09 -50.95
N ILE A 166 -5.59 35.44 -50.78
CA ILE A 166 -5.09 36.63 -50.06
C ILE A 166 -5.51 38.00 -50.68
N ASN A 167 -6.44 37.97 -51.65
CA ASN A 167 -6.98 39.13 -52.37
C ASN A 167 -8.52 39.21 -52.26
N ASP A 168 -9.15 38.34 -51.45
CA ASP A 168 -10.59 38.38 -51.20
C ASP A 168 -10.88 39.31 -50.02
N ASP A 169 -11.21 40.57 -50.32
CA ASP A 169 -11.48 41.64 -49.35
C ASP A 169 -12.50 41.23 -48.25
N TYR A 170 -12.25 41.63 -47.00
CA TYR A 170 -13.15 41.53 -45.82
C TYR A 170 -13.44 40.11 -45.29
N ARG A 171 -12.58 39.12 -45.57
CA ARG A 171 -12.86 37.71 -45.33
C ARG A 171 -12.97 37.34 -43.84
N GLU A 172 -12.17 37.98 -43.01
CA GLU A 172 -12.23 38.00 -41.54
C GLU A 172 -13.58 38.49 -40.97
N TYR A 173 -14.28 39.38 -41.68
CA TYR A 173 -15.63 39.81 -41.32
C TYR A 173 -16.75 38.93 -41.91
N VAL A 174 -16.44 38.04 -42.86
CA VAL A 174 -17.43 37.21 -43.59
C VAL A 174 -17.43 35.76 -43.12
N GLY A 175 -16.29 35.22 -42.66
CA GLY A 175 -16.18 33.83 -42.18
C GLY A 175 -16.99 33.53 -40.92
N GLY A 176 -17.30 34.53 -40.09
CA GLY A 176 -18.02 34.33 -38.84
C GLY A 176 -17.15 33.74 -37.71
N GLY A 177 -17.80 33.36 -36.61
CA GLY A 177 -17.12 32.94 -35.39
C GLY A 177 -18.08 32.51 -34.29
N ASN A 178 -17.59 32.36 -33.06
CA ASN A 178 -18.33 31.83 -31.91
C ASN A 178 -17.79 32.37 -30.58
N THR A 179 -18.38 31.92 -29.46
CA THR A 179 -18.05 32.43 -28.12
C THR A 179 -16.66 32.04 -27.64
N PHE A 180 -16.15 30.88 -28.06
CA PHE A 180 -14.78 30.45 -27.75
C PHE A 180 -13.76 31.39 -28.40
N CYS A 181 -13.99 31.79 -29.66
CA CYS A 181 -13.16 32.77 -30.36
C CYS A 181 -13.14 34.13 -29.67
N SER A 182 -14.31 34.65 -29.26
CA SER A 182 -14.36 35.93 -28.54
C SER A 182 -13.74 35.85 -27.16
N THR A 183 -13.94 34.74 -26.43
CA THR A 183 -13.30 34.52 -25.14
C THR A 183 -11.78 34.51 -25.30
N ALA A 184 -11.22 33.64 -26.15
CA ALA A 184 -9.77 33.56 -26.37
C ALA A 184 -9.14 34.89 -26.85
N THR A 185 -9.85 35.65 -27.68
CA THR A 185 -9.36 36.98 -28.13
C THR A 185 -9.29 37.95 -26.94
N PHE A 186 -10.32 38.02 -26.11
CA PHE A 186 -10.34 38.90 -24.94
C PHE A 186 -9.36 38.46 -23.82
N THR A 187 -9.21 37.15 -23.56
CA THR A 187 -8.28 36.64 -22.53
C THR A 187 -6.81 36.82 -22.92
N ARG A 188 -6.52 37.05 -24.21
CA ARG A 188 -5.19 37.42 -24.71
C ARG A 188 -4.81 38.88 -24.45
N GLY A 189 -5.75 39.73 -24.01
CA GLY A 189 -5.57 41.19 -23.93
C GLY A 189 -6.00 41.95 -25.20
N VAL A 190 -6.64 41.28 -26.16
CA VAL A 190 -7.04 41.87 -27.44
C VAL A 190 -8.47 42.40 -27.35
N GLY A 191 -8.62 43.59 -26.79
CA GLY A 191 -9.91 44.24 -26.60
C GLY A 191 -10.72 43.67 -25.42
N PRO A 192 -12.00 44.05 -25.27
CA PRO A 192 -12.79 44.83 -26.21
C PRO A 192 -12.36 46.31 -26.28
N ALA A 193 -12.17 46.79 -27.51
CA ALA A 193 -11.94 48.21 -27.78
C ALA A 193 -13.26 49.02 -27.80
N LEU A 194 -13.17 50.33 -27.58
CA LEU A 194 -14.28 51.25 -27.78
C LEU A 194 -14.66 51.34 -29.28
N GLU A 195 -15.92 51.61 -29.58
CA GLU A 195 -16.44 51.83 -30.93
C GLU A 195 -15.68 52.93 -31.69
N GLU A 196 -15.13 53.94 -31.00
CA GLU A 196 -14.37 55.01 -31.67
C GLU A 196 -12.93 54.62 -32.08
N VAL A 197 -12.40 53.50 -31.58
CA VAL A 197 -11.07 52.96 -31.96
C VAL A 197 -11.16 52.27 -33.33
N ALA A 198 -12.15 51.41 -33.52
CA ALA A 198 -12.48 50.79 -34.80
C ALA A 198 -14.01 50.84 -35.04
N PRO A 199 -14.53 51.92 -35.63
CA PRO A 199 -15.97 52.05 -35.87
C PRO A 199 -16.50 50.93 -36.76
N TYR A 200 -17.75 50.54 -36.56
CA TYR A 200 -18.47 49.73 -37.54
C TYR A 200 -18.87 50.59 -38.75
N PRO A 201 -18.83 50.08 -40.00
CA PRO A 201 -19.25 50.86 -41.16
C PRO A 201 -20.78 51.06 -41.15
N ASP A 202 -21.23 52.20 -40.63
CA ASP A 202 -22.64 52.65 -40.59
C ASP A 202 -22.79 54.03 -41.27
N PRO A 203 -23.73 54.22 -42.21
CA PRO A 203 -24.59 53.22 -42.85
C PRO A 203 -23.82 52.33 -43.83
N PHE A 204 -23.87 51.02 -43.60
CA PHE A 204 -23.05 50.00 -44.26
C PHE A 204 -23.03 50.07 -45.78
N TYR A 205 -24.17 50.37 -46.41
CA TYR A 205 -24.28 50.37 -47.87
C TYR A 205 -23.82 51.67 -48.55
N GLU A 206 -23.48 52.72 -47.78
CA GLU A 206 -23.04 54.02 -48.32
C GLU A 206 -21.56 54.34 -48.01
N VAL A 207 -20.94 53.64 -47.06
CA VAL A 207 -19.56 53.86 -46.61
C VAL A 207 -18.56 53.06 -47.46
N ASP A 208 -17.46 53.72 -47.85
CA ASP A 208 -16.26 53.11 -48.45
C ASP A 208 -15.54 52.25 -47.40
N LYS A 209 -15.44 50.94 -47.66
CA LYS A 209 -14.91 49.95 -46.70
C LYS A 209 -13.38 49.81 -46.73
N THR A 210 -12.68 50.55 -47.59
CA THR A 210 -11.21 50.53 -47.66
C THR A 210 -10.50 50.62 -46.29
N PRO A 211 -10.98 51.40 -45.29
CA PRO A 211 -10.38 51.44 -43.94
C PRO A 211 -10.41 50.15 -43.12
N TRP A 212 -11.21 49.16 -43.51
CA TRP A 212 -11.34 47.87 -42.80
C TRP A 212 -10.55 46.73 -43.46
N LEU A 213 -9.85 46.98 -44.58
CA LEU A 213 -9.01 45.95 -45.23
C LEU A 213 -7.74 45.60 -44.43
N ASP A 214 -7.25 46.55 -43.64
CA ASP A 214 -5.98 46.50 -42.91
C ASP A 214 -6.12 47.47 -41.72
N LEU A 215 -6.56 46.99 -40.55
CA LEU A 215 -6.63 47.82 -39.34
C LEU A 215 -5.21 48.10 -38.83
N ASP A 216 -4.99 49.27 -38.24
CA ASP A 216 -3.68 49.63 -37.71
C ASP A 216 -3.25 48.63 -36.62
N PRO A 217 -2.13 47.88 -36.76
CA PRO A 217 -1.73 46.89 -35.77
C PRO A 217 -1.48 47.47 -34.38
N SER A 218 -1.27 48.80 -34.24
CA SER A 218 -1.14 49.41 -32.92
C SER A 218 -2.44 49.41 -32.11
N ILE A 219 -3.63 49.30 -32.76
CA ILE A 219 -4.90 49.23 -32.03
C ILE A 219 -5.30 47.80 -31.60
N GLN A 220 -4.45 46.78 -31.84
CA GLN A 220 -4.74 45.40 -31.42
C GLN A 220 -4.99 45.30 -29.90
N PHE A 221 -4.11 45.91 -29.10
CA PHE A 221 -4.12 45.85 -27.63
C PHE A 221 -4.84 47.05 -26.98
N GLU A 222 -5.69 47.75 -27.73
CA GLU A 222 -6.61 48.76 -27.17
C GLU A 222 -7.73 48.04 -26.40
N GLN A 223 -7.44 47.66 -25.16
CA GLN A 223 -8.37 47.00 -24.24
C GLN A 223 -9.00 48.03 -23.30
N ALA A 224 -10.31 48.23 -23.38
CA ALA A 224 -11.03 49.16 -22.50
C ALA A 224 -11.39 48.55 -21.13
N TYR A 225 -11.45 47.21 -21.05
CA TYR A 225 -11.75 46.41 -19.86
C TYR A 225 -11.09 45.03 -20.02
N ARG A 226 -10.50 44.46 -18.96
CA ARG A 226 -9.95 43.09 -18.97
C ARG A 226 -11.08 42.07 -18.82
N LEU A 227 -10.97 40.88 -19.41
CA LEU A 227 -11.93 39.80 -19.16
C LEU A 227 -11.56 39.04 -17.87
N ASP A 228 -12.53 38.92 -16.96
CA ASP A 228 -12.42 38.17 -15.70
C ASP A 228 -12.96 36.75 -15.90
N ASP A 229 -14.21 36.65 -16.35
CA ASP A 229 -14.91 35.39 -16.53
C ASP A 229 -15.70 35.34 -17.85
N SER A 230 -15.72 34.16 -18.48
CA SER A 230 -16.63 33.81 -19.58
C SER A 230 -17.32 32.51 -19.23
N ILE A 231 -18.59 32.58 -18.78
CA ILE A 231 -19.29 31.47 -18.13
C ILE A 231 -20.38 30.90 -19.03
N TYR A 232 -20.38 29.59 -19.28
CA TYR A 232 -21.41 28.87 -20.03
C TYR A 232 -22.56 28.41 -19.12
N LEU A 233 -23.77 28.85 -19.43
CA LEU A 233 -24.95 28.68 -18.57
C LEU A 233 -25.90 27.59 -19.11
N PRO A 234 -26.40 26.71 -18.24
CA PRO A 234 -27.28 25.61 -18.64
C PRO A 234 -28.72 26.04 -18.90
N THR A 235 -29.41 25.29 -19.76
CA THR A 235 -30.85 25.39 -20.02
C THR A 235 -31.67 24.27 -19.34
N LYS A 236 -31.02 23.21 -18.84
CA LYS A 236 -31.64 22.02 -18.23
C LYS A 236 -31.04 21.70 -16.87
N ASN A 237 -31.74 20.91 -16.06
CA ASN A 237 -31.30 20.43 -14.75
C ASN A 237 -30.62 19.04 -14.80
N ALA A 238 -30.18 18.55 -13.65
CA ALA A 238 -29.49 17.25 -13.50
C ALA A 238 -30.36 15.98 -13.70
N ASP A 239 -31.63 16.15 -14.05
CA ASP A 239 -32.54 15.10 -14.52
C ASP A 239 -32.84 15.23 -16.04
N GLY A 240 -32.26 16.23 -16.72
CA GLY A 240 -32.46 16.53 -18.14
C GLY A 240 -33.73 17.35 -18.43
N GLU A 241 -34.43 17.81 -17.40
CA GLU A 241 -35.64 18.63 -17.52
C GLU A 241 -35.27 20.12 -17.72
N LEU A 242 -36.08 20.86 -18.47
CA LEU A 242 -35.91 22.31 -18.68
C LEU A 242 -35.82 23.09 -17.35
N ASP A 243 -34.77 23.87 -17.16
CA ASP A 243 -34.59 24.77 -16.01
C ASP A 243 -33.99 26.12 -16.42
N THR A 244 -34.85 27.13 -16.47
CA THR A 244 -34.50 28.51 -16.86
C THR A 244 -33.80 29.29 -15.73
N THR A 245 -33.62 28.72 -14.54
CA THR A 245 -33.21 29.46 -13.33
C THR A 245 -31.82 30.09 -13.44
N ALA A 246 -30.83 29.41 -14.05
CA ALA A 246 -29.46 29.91 -14.15
C ALA A 246 -29.38 31.18 -15.02
N ILE A 247 -29.93 31.10 -16.24
CA ILE A 247 -29.96 32.19 -17.23
C ILE A 247 -30.76 33.39 -16.68
N LYS A 248 -31.92 33.16 -16.06
CA LYS A 248 -32.74 34.23 -15.44
C LYS A 248 -32.00 34.99 -14.34
N LYS A 249 -31.24 34.28 -13.49
CA LYS A 249 -30.40 34.91 -12.47
C LYS A 249 -29.27 35.74 -13.08
N ALA A 250 -28.53 35.16 -14.02
CA ALA A 250 -27.42 35.84 -14.69
C ALA A 250 -27.83 37.17 -15.35
N LEU A 251 -29.04 37.25 -15.92
CA LEU A 251 -29.65 38.48 -16.45
C LEU A 251 -30.07 39.51 -15.38
N MET A 252 -30.44 39.05 -14.17
CA MET A 252 -30.83 39.94 -13.08
C MET A 252 -29.63 40.47 -12.30
N GLU A 253 -28.75 39.55 -11.90
CA GLU A 253 -27.67 39.74 -10.92
C GLU A 253 -26.51 40.54 -11.54
N ASN A 254 -26.07 40.23 -12.76
CA ASN A 254 -24.88 40.83 -13.40
C ASN A 254 -25.22 41.92 -14.43
N GLY A 255 -26.27 42.72 -14.18
CA GLY A 255 -26.58 43.94 -14.94
C GLY A 255 -27.10 43.78 -16.38
N GLY A 256 -26.69 42.75 -17.13
CA GLY A 256 -26.67 42.80 -18.58
C GLY A 256 -27.47 41.74 -19.33
N SER A 257 -26.92 41.38 -20.49
CA SER A 257 -27.45 40.46 -21.50
C SER A 257 -26.46 39.32 -21.74
N LEU A 258 -26.98 38.18 -22.17
CA LEU A 258 -26.21 36.94 -22.37
C LEU A 258 -26.10 36.63 -23.86
N VAL A 259 -24.97 36.11 -24.32
CA VAL A 259 -24.88 35.58 -25.69
C VAL A 259 -25.64 34.25 -25.76
N VAL A 260 -26.26 33.97 -26.90
CA VAL A 260 -26.78 32.64 -27.28
C VAL A 260 -26.62 32.43 -28.79
N ALA A 261 -26.26 31.22 -29.20
CA ALA A 261 -26.22 30.80 -30.61
C ALA A 261 -27.37 29.81 -30.91
N TYR A 262 -27.88 29.86 -32.15
CA TYR A 262 -29.08 29.10 -32.59
C TYR A 262 -29.22 29.03 -34.13
N ASP A 263 -30.21 28.30 -34.64
CA ASP A 263 -30.67 28.40 -36.04
C ASP A 263 -31.66 29.56 -36.20
N SER A 264 -31.31 30.58 -36.98
CA SER A 264 -32.18 31.73 -37.23
C SER A 264 -33.42 31.46 -38.11
N SER A 265 -33.60 30.26 -38.68
CA SER A 265 -34.64 29.95 -39.67
C SER A 265 -36.10 29.93 -39.17
N GLY A 266 -36.33 29.84 -37.86
CA GLY A 266 -37.66 29.67 -37.25
C GLY A 266 -38.46 30.94 -36.90
N THR A 267 -38.02 32.15 -37.26
CA THR A 267 -38.66 33.39 -36.76
C THR A 267 -39.93 33.79 -37.53
N ARG A 268 -40.98 34.23 -36.83
CA ARG A 268 -42.32 34.53 -37.39
C ARG A 268 -43.03 35.69 -36.70
N ALA A 269 -44.01 36.28 -37.39
CA ALA A 269 -44.92 37.31 -36.87
C ALA A 269 -46.34 36.75 -36.64
N PHE A 270 -46.96 37.10 -35.50
CA PHE A 270 -48.36 36.79 -35.17
C PHE A 270 -49.10 38.01 -34.61
N TYR A 271 -50.37 38.21 -34.99
CA TYR A 271 -51.19 39.28 -34.40
C TYR A 271 -51.70 38.91 -33.01
N TYR A 272 -51.75 39.89 -32.10
CA TYR A 272 -52.04 39.67 -30.68
C TYR A 272 -53.33 40.37 -30.22
N GLU A 273 -54.39 39.61 -29.92
CA GLU A 273 -55.73 40.14 -29.58
C GLU A 273 -56.12 40.06 -28.08
N GLU A 274 -55.27 39.55 -27.18
CA GLU A 274 -55.69 39.15 -25.81
C GLU A 274 -55.55 40.19 -24.68
N GLU A 275 -56.09 39.84 -23.50
CA GLU A 275 -56.14 40.65 -22.26
C GLU A 275 -54.80 40.66 -21.48
N TYR A 276 -53.92 39.69 -21.72
CA TYR A 276 -52.54 39.70 -21.23
C TYR A 276 -51.68 40.70 -22.02
N GLN A 277 -50.50 41.07 -21.50
CA GLN A 277 -49.54 41.95 -22.19
C GLN A 277 -48.12 41.42 -21.92
N PRO A 278 -47.40 40.94 -22.95
CA PRO A 278 -46.03 40.47 -22.79
C PRO A 278 -45.08 41.63 -22.48
N ALA A 279 -43.89 41.32 -21.95
CA ALA A 279 -42.90 42.32 -21.54
C ALA A 279 -42.46 43.28 -22.68
N MET A 280 -42.53 42.85 -23.94
CA MET A 280 -42.34 43.70 -25.11
C MET A 280 -43.33 43.30 -26.21
N ILE A 281 -43.82 44.28 -26.98
CA ILE A 281 -44.77 44.03 -28.09
C ILE A 281 -44.56 45.03 -29.23
N GLY A 282 -44.77 44.57 -30.47
CA GLY A 282 -44.63 45.35 -31.69
C GLY A 282 -45.94 45.97 -32.19
N ASP A 283 -45.83 46.82 -33.21
CA ASP A 283 -46.96 47.44 -33.92
C ASP A 283 -46.74 47.33 -35.44
N ASP A 284 -47.81 47.04 -36.19
CA ASP A 284 -47.75 46.90 -37.66
C ASP A 284 -47.67 48.24 -38.43
N GLY A 285 -47.60 49.37 -37.72
CA GLY A 285 -47.69 50.72 -38.26
C GLY A 285 -49.12 51.18 -38.51
N ASN A 286 -50.13 50.31 -38.33
CA ASN A 286 -51.55 50.62 -38.46
C ASN A 286 -52.29 50.59 -37.11
N GLY A 287 -51.60 50.28 -36.00
CA GLY A 287 -52.19 50.16 -34.67
C GLY A 287 -52.62 48.74 -34.29
N ASN A 288 -52.21 47.71 -35.04
CA ASN A 288 -52.39 46.30 -34.66
C ASN A 288 -51.15 45.82 -33.91
N LYS A 289 -51.35 45.15 -32.77
CA LYS A 289 -50.27 44.58 -31.97
C LYS A 289 -49.73 43.31 -32.60
N VAL A 290 -48.41 43.19 -32.67
CA VAL A 290 -47.70 42.03 -33.23
C VAL A 290 -46.73 41.49 -32.19
N ILE A 291 -46.66 40.16 -32.08
CA ILE A 291 -45.56 39.48 -31.39
C ILE A 291 -44.68 38.76 -32.42
N MET A 292 -43.37 38.93 -32.29
CA MET A 292 -42.36 38.19 -33.04
C MET A 292 -41.92 37.00 -32.19
N THR A 293 -42.03 35.79 -32.72
CA THR A 293 -41.68 34.54 -32.02
C THR A 293 -40.77 33.66 -32.86
N HIS A 294 -40.02 32.78 -32.20
CA HIS A 294 -39.05 31.88 -32.82
C HIS A 294 -39.11 30.49 -32.21
N TYR A 295 -39.20 29.47 -33.08
CA TYR A 295 -39.06 28.06 -32.73
C TYR A 295 -38.77 27.21 -33.99
N THR A 296 -37.76 26.34 -33.96
CA THR A 296 -37.41 25.41 -35.05
C THR A 296 -37.79 23.97 -34.72
N GLY A 297 -37.74 23.59 -33.43
CA GLY A 297 -37.94 22.25 -32.89
C GLY A 297 -37.24 22.12 -31.53
N SER A 298 -37.42 21.00 -30.83
CA SER A 298 -36.76 20.74 -29.52
C SER A 298 -35.60 19.73 -29.56
N ASP A 299 -35.29 19.19 -30.74
CA ASP A 299 -34.10 18.35 -30.95
C ASP A 299 -32.86 19.24 -31.13
N PHE A 300 -31.71 18.83 -30.58
CA PHE A 300 -30.46 19.57 -30.72
C PHE A 300 -29.91 19.47 -32.15
N GLY A 301 -29.49 20.60 -32.73
CA GLY A 301 -29.11 20.71 -34.14
C GLY A 301 -28.28 21.95 -34.47
N ASP A 302 -27.95 22.07 -35.76
CA ASP A 302 -26.98 23.03 -36.29
C ASP A 302 -27.37 24.49 -36.02
N CYS A 303 -26.37 25.35 -35.81
CA CYS A 303 -26.54 26.78 -35.49
C CYS A 303 -25.93 27.67 -36.59
N ASN A 304 -26.46 28.88 -36.77
CA ASN A 304 -25.97 29.81 -37.81
C ASN A 304 -25.97 31.30 -37.42
N HIS A 305 -26.52 31.63 -36.26
CA HIS A 305 -26.60 33.01 -35.77
C HIS A 305 -26.35 33.11 -34.27
N ALA A 306 -25.84 34.25 -33.81
CA ALA A 306 -25.53 34.53 -32.41
C ALA A 306 -26.09 35.91 -32.00
N VAL A 307 -26.76 35.97 -30.84
CA VAL A 307 -27.62 37.09 -30.44
C VAL A 307 -27.59 37.30 -28.91
N GLN A 308 -28.20 38.38 -28.42
CA GLN A 308 -28.28 38.69 -26.99
C GLN A 308 -29.64 38.27 -26.39
N ILE A 309 -29.65 37.43 -25.36
CA ILE A 309 -30.79 37.31 -24.44
C ILE A 309 -30.83 38.57 -23.57
N VAL A 310 -31.94 39.29 -23.59
CA VAL A 310 -32.14 40.59 -22.91
C VAL A 310 -33.31 40.60 -21.93
N GLY A 311 -33.93 39.44 -21.70
CA GLY A 311 -35.08 39.28 -20.82
C GLY A 311 -35.79 37.94 -21.02
N TRP A 312 -37.00 37.82 -20.48
CA TRP A 312 -37.86 36.64 -20.65
C TRP A 312 -39.33 36.96 -20.35
N ASP A 313 -40.21 36.03 -20.72
CA ASP A 313 -41.62 36.06 -20.36
C ASP A 313 -42.15 34.62 -20.21
N ASP A 314 -42.60 34.24 -19.02
CA ASP A 314 -43.10 32.89 -18.69
C ASP A 314 -44.55 32.65 -19.12
N ASN A 315 -45.22 33.65 -19.70
CA ASN A 315 -46.67 33.67 -19.88
C ASN A 315 -47.10 33.78 -21.35
N ILE A 316 -46.15 33.75 -22.30
CA ILE A 316 -46.45 33.72 -23.74
C ILE A 316 -47.02 32.34 -24.08
N PRO A 317 -48.28 32.24 -24.56
CA PRO A 317 -48.88 30.95 -24.88
C PRO A 317 -48.10 30.23 -25.98
N LYS A 318 -47.83 28.94 -25.77
CA LYS A 318 -46.99 28.15 -26.67
C LYS A 318 -47.52 28.03 -28.09
N GLU A 319 -48.81 28.25 -28.31
CA GLU A 319 -49.42 28.33 -29.64
C GLU A 319 -48.86 29.47 -30.52
N TYR A 320 -48.21 30.49 -29.95
CA TYR A 320 -47.48 31.52 -30.71
C TYR A 320 -46.06 31.07 -31.13
N PHE A 321 -45.50 30.01 -30.54
CA PHE A 321 -44.26 29.38 -31.00
C PHE A 321 -44.62 28.20 -31.92
N GLN A 322 -44.10 28.19 -33.15
CA GLN A 322 -44.47 27.18 -34.15
C GLN A 322 -43.31 26.86 -35.08
N ASP A 323 -43.01 25.57 -35.28
CA ASP A 323 -41.95 25.09 -36.17
C ASP A 323 -42.29 25.19 -37.67
N ALA A 324 -41.38 24.77 -38.55
CA ALA A 324 -41.59 24.77 -40.00
C ALA A 324 -42.82 23.97 -40.49
N GLN A 325 -43.39 23.09 -39.66
CA GLN A 325 -44.54 22.25 -39.95
C GLN A 325 -45.84 22.71 -39.23
N GLY A 326 -45.73 23.66 -38.29
CA GLY A 326 -46.83 24.21 -37.50
C GLY A 326 -47.08 23.49 -36.16
N ASN A 327 -46.11 22.75 -35.62
CA ASN A 327 -46.18 22.21 -34.26
C ASN A 327 -45.64 23.22 -33.25
N SER A 328 -46.24 23.25 -32.06
CA SER A 328 -45.80 24.09 -30.94
C SER A 328 -44.96 23.32 -29.91
N PRO A 329 -44.14 24.01 -29.10
CA PRO A 329 -43.34 23.41 -28.03
C PRO A 329 -44.16 22.82 -26.89
N GLU A 330 -43.50 22.18 -25.91
CA GLU A 330 -44.18 21.56 -24.76
C GLU A 330 -44.61 22.61 -23.72
N HIS A 331 -43.79 23.64 -23.50
CA HIS A 331 -43.96 24.66 -22.47
C HIS A 331 -44.40 26.02 -23.03
N ASP A 332 -45.09 26.79 -22.18
CA ASP A 332 -45.33 28.22 -22.41
C ASP A 332 -44.08 29.05 -22.07
N GLY A 333 -43.99 30.23 -22.67
CA GLY A 333 -42.94 31.22 -22.38
C GLY A 333 -41.70 31.16 -23.27
N GLY A 334 -40.86 32.19 -23.14
CA GLY A 334 -39.65 32.33 -23.95
C GLY A 334 -38.72 33.47 -23.53
N TRP A 335 -37.47 33.37 -24.00
CA TRP A 335 -36.43 34.39 -23.89
C TRP A 335 -36.75 35.60 -24.75
N LEU A 336 -36.61 36.82 -24.22
CA LEU A 336 -36.62 38.03 -25.04
C LEU A 336 -35.23 38.22 -25.65
N ILE A 337 -35.16 38.23 -26.98
CA ILE A 337 -33.92 38.27 -27.75
C ILE A 337 -33.77 39.64 -28.42
N ARG A 338 -32.55 40.16 -28.38
CA ARG A 338 -32.07 41.30 -29.17
C ARG A 338 -31.16 40.78 -30.29
N ASN A 339 -31.58 41.02 -31.52
CA ASN A 339 -30.83 40.64 -32.72
C ASN A 339 -29.75 41.69 -33.05
N SER A 340 -29.08 41.54 -34.20
CA SER A 340 -28.02 42.40 -34.74
C SER A 340 -28.26 42.81 -36.20
N TRP A 341 -29.53 42.87 -36.64
CA TRP A 341 -29.93 43.23 -38.02
C TRP A 341 -30.65 44.60 -38.14
N GLY A 342 -30.44 45.47 -37.15
CA GLY A 342 -31.12 46.77 -37.05
C GLY A 342 -32.63 46.67 -36.77
N ASP A 343 -33.37 47.70 -37.19
CA ASP A 343 -34.83 47.79 -37.14
C ASP A 343 -35.47 46.89 -38.23
N TRP A 344 -35.40 45.56 -38.02
CA TRP A 344 -35.72 44.57 -39.06
C TRP A 344 -37.12 43.95 -38.99
N SER A 345 -37.77 43.99 -37.83
CA SER A 345 -39.03 43.31 -37.52
C SER A 345 -40.08 44.27 -36.92
N TYR A 346 -41.35 43.84 -36.84
CA TYR A 346 -42.40 44.62 -36.17
C TYR A 346 -42.12 44.92 -34.68
N MET A 347 -41.17 44.21 -34.05
CA MET A 347 -40.70 44.44 -32.68
C MET A 347 -39.37 45.21 -32.64
N HIS A 348 -39.06 46.03 -33.65
CA HIS A 348 -37.87 46.89 -33.73
C HIS A 348 -36.54 46.15 -33.57
N GLY A 349 -36.47 44.94 -34.13
CA GLY A 349 -35.29 44.08 -34.14
C GLY A 349 -35.20 43.07 -33.00
N TYR A 350 -36.17 43.10 -32.07
CA TYR A 350 -36.33 42.11 -31.01
C TYR A 350 -37.32 41.01 -31.41
N PHE A 351 -37.30 39.89 -30.70
CA PHE A 351 -38.28 38.80 -30.80
C PHE A 351 -38.23 37.92 -29.55
N TYR A 352 -39.19 37.01 -29.38
CA TYR A 352 -39.16 35.98 -28.34
C TYR A 352 -38.72 34.62 -28.91
N MET A 353 -37.86 33.90 -28.21
CA MET A 353 -37.44 32.53 -28.54
C MET A 353 -37.99 31.57 -27.50
N SER A 354 -38.59 30.45 -27.91
CA SER A 354 -39.14 29.48 -26.96
C SER A 354 -38.05 28.94 -26.01
N TYR A 355 -38.42 28.65 -24.77
CA TYR A 355 -37.53 27.92 -23.84
C TYR A 355 -37.21 26.49 -24.31
N ASP A 356 -38.07 25.90 -25.14
CA ASP A 356 -37.91 24.55 -25.71
C ASP A 356 -37.16 24.55 -27.06
N GLU A 357 -36.50 25.66 -27.45
CA GLU A 357 -35.72 25.74 -28.68
C GLU A 357 -34.47 24.84 -28.61
N GLY A 358 -34.46 23.79 -29.41
CA GLY A 358 -33.46 22.73 -29.41
C GLY A 358 -32.11 23.18 -29.97
N THR A 359 -32.09 24.15 -30.89
CA THR A 359 -30.83 24.65 -31.48
C THR A 359 -30.08 25.62 -30.56
N ILE A 360 -30.57 25.93 -29.35
CA ILE A 360 -29.81 26.77 -28.40
C ILE A 360 -28.47 26.11 -28.05
N THR A 361 -27.38 26.86 -28.25
CA THR A 361 -26.04 26.53 -27.78
C THR A 361 -25.27 27.77 -27.33
N GLU A 362 -24.11 27.57 -26.70
CA GLU A 362 -23.16 28.61 -26.27
C GLU A 362 -23.80 29.76 -25.46
N VAL A 363 -24.82 29.46 -24.64
CA VAL A 363 -25.44 30.44 -23.75
C VAL A 363 -24.39 30.92 -22.76
N SER A 364 -23.92 32.16 -22.88
CA SER A 364 -22.71 32.61 -22.20
C SER A 364 -22.78 34.03 -21.65
N GLN A 365 -22.05 34.24 -20.56
CA GLN A 365 -21.94 35.50 -19.84
C GLN A 365 -20.48 35.97 -19.82
N TYR A 366 -20.24 37.24 -20.13
CA TYR A 366 -18.93 37.88 -19.97
C TYR A 366 -18.94 38.82 -18.76
N GLN A 367 -17.97 38.67 -17.86
CA GLN A 367 -17.70 39.57 -16.73
C GLN A 367 -16.31 40.18 -16.90
N VAL A 368 -16.17 41.48 -16.62
CA VAL A 368 -14.97 42.26 -16.95
C VAL A 368 -14.50 43.12 -15.78
N GLY A 369 -13.18 43.22 -15.62
CA GLY A 369 -12.47 44.06 -14.65
C GLY A 369 -11.83 45.30 -15.28
N ASP A 370 -10.96 45.96 -14.53
CA ASP A 370 -10.15 47.08 -15.03
C ASP A 370 -9.09 46.57 -16.03
N ALA A 371 -8.81 47.34 -17.07
CA ALA A 371 -7.77 47.00 -18.04
C ALA A 371 -6.35 47.21 -17.46
N ASP A 372 -6.19 48.26 -16.64
CA ASP A 372 -4.90 48.66 -16.05
C ASP A 372 -4.62 47.93 -14.70
N GLU A 373 -5.24 46.76 -14.45
CA GLU A 373 -5.12 46.05 -13.15
C GLU A 373 -3.78 45.29 -12.98
N PHE A 374 -3.23 44.79 -14.08
CA PHE A 374 -2.01 43.97 -14.10
C PHE A 374 -1.02 44.52 -15.12
N ASP A 375 0.26 44.57 -14.76
CA ASP A 375 1.32 45.13 -15.61
C ASP A 375 1.81 44.10 -16.65
N HIS A 376 1.67 42.79 -16.38
CA HIS A 376 2.05 41.71 -17.28
C HIS A 376 1.03 40.56 -17.32
N THR A 377 0.84 39.96 -18.50
CA THR A 377 0.08 38.71 -18.68
C THR A 377 0.98 37.61 -19.23
N TYR A 378 1.35 36.66 -18.38
CA TYR A 378 2.13 35.49 -18.75
C TYR A 378 1.22 34.43 -19.36
N GLN A 379 1.39 34.15 -20.65
CA GLN A 379 0.52 33.29 -21.42
C GLN A 379 1.25 32.60 -22.57
N TYR A 380 0.88 31.34 -22.82
CA TYR A 380 1.31 30.54 -23.97
C TYR A 380 0.14 30.17 -24.90
N ASP A 381 -1.10 30.56 -24.55
CA ASP A 381 -2.35 30.10 -25.15
C ASP A 381 -3.15 31.24 -25.83
N GLY A 382 -2.77 31.60 -27.06
CA GLY A 382 -3.37 32.72 -27.80
C GLY A 382 -4.65 32.40 -28.60
N THR A 383 -5.06 31.12 -28.65
CA THR A 383 -6.31 30.61 -29.23
C THR A 383 -7.23 29.91 -28.23
N GLY A 384 -6.74 29.66 -27.00
CA GLY A 384 -7.55 29.22 -25.87
C GLY A 384 -8.25 27.87 -26.04
N TRP A 385 -9.27 27.63 -25.21
CA TRP A 385 -9.93 26.32 -25.13
C TRP A 385 -10.54 25.89 -26.48
N SER A 386 -9.92 24.87 -27.07
CA SER A 386 -10.34 24.22 -28.32
C SER A 386 -10.36 22.70 -28.24
N MET A 387 -9.78 22.09 -27.20
CA MET A 387 -9.90 20.66 -26.88
C MET A 387 -9.80 20.39 -25.36
N SER A 388 -10.10 19.17 -24.92
CA SER A 388 -9.90 18.76 -23.51
C SER A 388 -9.07 17.47 -23.35
N ALA A 389 -8.12 17.48 -22.40
CA ALA A 389 -7.14 16.41 -22.13
C ALA A 389 -7.19 15.89 -20.68
N GLY A 390 -6.75 14.64 -20.45
CA GLY A 390 -6.70 14.04 -19.11
C GLY A 390 -6.14 12.61 -19.04
N ALA A 391 -6.40 11.95 -17.91
CA ALA A 391 -6.12 10.53 -17.69
C ALA A 391 -7.21 9.62 -18.33
N GLU A 392 -7.11 8.29 -18.18
CA GLU A 392 -8.08 7.33 -18.76
C GLU A 392 -9.52 7.52 -18.25
N ASP A 393 -9.70 7.88 -16.98
CA ASP A 393 -11.00 8.23 -16.39
C ASP A 393 -11.15 9.77 -16.33
N LYS A 394 -12.19 10.29 -17.00
CA LYS A 394 -12.56 11.71 -17.05
C LYS A 394 -12.77 12.36 -15.69
N ALA A 395 -13.15 11.59 -14.67
CA ALA A 395 -13.36 12.08 -13.31
C ALA A 395 -12.07 12.11 -12.46
N THR A 396 -10.91 11.78 -13.04
CA THR A 396 -9.60 11.86 -12.37
C THR A 396 -9.18 13.32 -12.15
N ALA A 397 -8.54 13.62 -11.03
CA ALA A 397 -7.85 14.90 -10.82
C ALA A 397 -6.52 14.92 -11.59
N VAL A 398 -6.35 15.89 -12.50
CA VAL A 398 -5.21 15.98 -13.42
C VAL A 398 -4.48 17.31 -13.20
N PRO A 399 -3.24 17.30 -12.70
CA PRO A 399 -2.37 18.48 -12.73
C PRO A 399 -2.01 18.90 -14.15
N MET A 400 -2.25 20.16 -14.47
CA MET A 400 -1.62 20.90 -15.57
C MET A 400 -0.68 21.96 -15.01
N ALA A 401 0.28 22.41 -15.82
CA ALA A 401 1.17 23.50 -15.43
C ALA A 401 1.78 24.23 -16.62
N ASN A 402 2.04 25.53 -16.44
CA ASN A 402 2.90 26.32 -17.32
C ASN A 402 4.11 26.80 -16.52
N ILE A 403 5.31 26.70 -17.12
CA ILE A 403 6.55 27.24 -16.55
C ILE A 403 6.88 28.55 -17.27
N PHE A 404 6.86 29.65 -16.52
CA PHE A 404 7.17 30.99 -17.00
C PHE A 404 8.53 31.45 -16.48
N THR A 405 9.08 32.52 -17.06
CA THR A 405 10.27 33.22 -16.55
C THR A 405 9.89 34.68 -16.26
N ALA A 406 10.05 35.09 -15.01
CA ALA A 406 9.72 36.44 -14.54
C ALA A 406 10.53 37.51 -15.30
N THR A 407 9.85 38.55 -15.80
CA THR A 407 10.48 39.58 -16.66
C THR A 407 10.98 40.80 -15.89
N SER A 408 10.53 40.97 -14.65
CA SER A 408 10.99 41.99 -13.70
C SER A 408 10.96 41.44 -12.26
N ASP A 409 11.34 42.25 -11.27
CA ASP A 409 10.98 41.98 -9.87
C ASP A 409 9.49 42.35 -9.72
N GLU A 410 8.61 41.37 -9.49
CA GLU A 410 7.15 41.50 -9.66
C GLU A 410 6.36 40.64 -8.66
N THR A 411 5.06 40.89 -8.51
CA THR A 411 4.17 40.07 -7.66
C THR A 411 3.08 39.40 -8.48
N LEU A 412 3.02 38.06 -8.46
CA LEU A 412 1.95 37.26 -9.01
C LEU A 412 0.67 37.42 -8.17
N ARG A 413 -0.42 37.89 -8.80
CA ARG A 413 -1.69 38.26 -8.15
C ARG A 413 -2.83 37.29 -8.43
N ALA A 414 -2.91 36.81 -9.67
CA ALA A 414 -3.99 35.94 -10.12
C ALA A 414 -3.50 34.93 -11.15
N VAL A 415 -4.26 33.86 -11.32
CA VAL A 415 -4.08 32.85 -12.37
C VAL A 415 -5.42 32.61 -13.04
N SER A 416 -5.43 32.30 -14.33
CA SER A 416 -6.67 31.99 -15.04
C SER A 416 -6.58 30.72 -15.86
N PHE A 417 -7.68 29.99 -15.92
CA PHE A 417 -7.80 28.74 -16.66
C PHE A 417 -9.24 28.54 -17.12
N TYR A 418 -9.44 27.55 -17.97
CA TYR A 418 -10.77 27.11 -18.35
C TYR A 418 -11.21 25.89 -17.54
N THR A 419 -12.49 25.87 -17.14
CA THR A 419 -13.18 24.76 -16.50
C THR A 419 -14.04 24.07 -17.56
N THR A 420 -13.91 22.74 -17.67
CA THR A 420 -14.47 22.01 -18.82
C THR A 420 -15.77 21.27 -18.51
N ASP A 421 -16.24 21.26 -17.27
CA ASP A 421 -17.53 20.68 -16.86
C ASP A 421 -18.10 21.46 -15.65
N ALA A 422 -19.37 21.23 -15.31
CA ALA A 422 -20.04 21.92 -14.20
C ALA A 422 -19.57 21.41 -12.83
N ASN A 423 -19.37 22.31 -11.86
CA ASN A 423 -18.78 22.01 -10.55
C ASN A 423 -17.35 21.46 -10.68
N ALA A 424 -16.54 22.01 -11.58
CA ALA A 424 -15.13 21.66 -11.70
C ALA A 424 -14.38 22.08 -10.43
N GLU A 425 -13.76 21.12 -9.76
CA GLU A 425 -12.96 21.33 -8.55
C GLU A 425 -11.51 21.59 -8.95
N TYR A 426 -10.86 22.59 -8.35
CA TYR A 426 -9.47 22.94 -8.66
C TYR A 426 -8.61 23.15 -7.41
N SER A 427 -7.30 22.95 -7.57
CA SER A 427 -6.28 23.42 -6.62
C SER A 427 -5.09 24.06 -7.32
N ILE A 428 -4.61 25.19 -6.78
CA ILE A 428 -3.55 26.03 -7.33
C ILE A 428 -2.33 25.97 -6.40
N GLN A 429 -1.16 25.73 -6.98
CA GLN A 429 0.12 25.81 -6.29
C GLN A 429 1.15 26.53 -7.16
N VAL A 430 1.98 27.37 -6.54
CA VAL A 430 3.05 28.11 -7.22
C VAL A 430 4.39 27.57 -6.76
N TYR A 431 5.32 27.38 -7.69
CA TYR A 431 6.71 27.01 -7.40
C TYR A 431 7.66 28.05 -7.98
N THR A 432 8.61 28.58 -7.20
CA THR A 432 9.63 29.56 -7.67
C THR A 432 11.03 28.95 -7.71
N ASP A 433 11.99 29.54 -8.43
CA ASP A 433 13.31 28.94 -8.73
C ASP A 433 13.17 27.54 -9.36
N THR A 434 12.26 27.39 -10.33
CA THR A 434 12.04 26.11 -11.04
C THR A 434 13.11 25.87 -12.12
N ASN A 435 13.34 24.60 -12.46
CA ASN A 435 13.95 24.25 -13.74
C ASN A 435 12.87 23.95 -14.78
N ASN A 436 13.19 24.23 -16.04
CA ASN A 436 12.28 24.12 -17.18
C ASN A 436 11.78 22.69 -17.46
N TYR A 437 12.30 21.64 -16.82
CA TYR A 437 11.92 20.24 -17.13
C TYR A 437 10.87 19.65 -16.19
N ASN A 438 10.53 20.33 -15.09
CA ASN A 438 9.58 19.83 -14.10
C ASN A 438 8.95 20.99 -13.32
N PRO A 439 7.62 21.22 -13.44
CA PRO A 439 6.90 22.25 -12.69
C PRO A 439 7.11 22.23 -11.17
N THR A 440 7.20 21.06 -10.54
CA THR A 440 7.37 20.93 -9.08
C THR A 440 8.84 20.96 -8.62
N SER A 441 9.75 21.36 -9.52
CA SER A 441 11.19 21.39 -9.24
C SER A 441 11.67 22.58 -8.40
N GLY A 442 10.87 23.63 -8.25
CA GLY A 442 11.20 24.82 -7.45
C GLY A 442 10.80 24.75 -5.96
N ASN A 443 10.80 25.90 -5.29
CA ASN A 443 10.35 26.10 -3.92
C ASN A 443 8.83 26.35 -3.90
N LYS A 444 8.08 25.56 -3.13
CA LYS A 444 6.61 25.67 -3.02
C LYS A 444 6.22 26.97 -2.29
N ALA A 445 5.21 27.69 -2.80
CA ALA A 445 4.74 28.92 -2.18
C ALA A 445 3.87 28.68 -0.94
N TYR A 446 2.88 27.77 -1.04
CA TYR A 446 1.88 27.53 0.01
C TYR A 446 2.07 26.14 0.62
N GLU A 447 1.93 25.98 1.94
CA GLU A 447 2.00 24.65 2.61
C GLU A 447 1.00 23.66 1.99
N GLU A 448 -0.26 24.09 1.90
CA GLU A 448 -1.36 23.45 1.18
C GLU A 448 -1.80 24.35 0.01
N PRO A 449 -2.22 23.81 -1.15
CA PRO A 449 -2.65 24.61 -2.29
C PRO A 449 -3.96 25.36 -2.01
N GLN A 450 -4.14 26.52 -2.64
CA GLN A 450 -5.44 27.22 -2.65
C GLN A 450 -6.44 26.36 -3.44
N THR A 451 -7.66 26.16 -2.91
CA THR A 451 -8.68 25.30 -3.53
C THR A 451 -9.99 26.03 -3.79
N GLY A 452 -10.67 25.67 -4.88
CA GLY A 452 -11.95 26.25 -5.27
C GLY A 452 -12.82 25.30 -6.10
N THR A 453 -13.98 25.79 -6.54
CA THR A 453 -14.93 25.02 -7.34
C THR A 453 -15.80 25.96 -8.17
N GLU A 454 -15.69 25.89 -9.49
CA GLU A 454 -16.55 26.70 -10.37
C GLU A 454 -17.81 25.95 -10.75
N GLN A 455 -18.98 26.57 -10.52
CA GLN A 455 -20.28 25.93 -10.69
C GLN A 455 -20.57 25.54 -12.14
N TYR A 456 -19.96 26.22 -13.10
CA TYR A 456 -20.26 26.14 -14.53
C TYR A 456 -18.95 26.06 -15.34
N PRO A 457 -18.94 25.43 -16.52
CA PRO A 457 -17.79 25.48 -17.41
C PRO A 457 -17.60 26.90 -17.98
N GLY A 458 -16.36 27.30 -18.22
CA GLY A 458 -16.02 28.66 -18.62
C GLY A 458 -14.54 28.97 -18.61
N TYR A 459 -14.18 30.23 -18.81
CA TYR A 459 -12.89 30.82 -18.43
C TYR A 459 -13.08 31.57 -17.11
N HIS A 460 -12.10 31.49 -16.21
CA HIS A 460 -12.16 32.09 -14.88
C HIS A 460 -10.82 32.70 -14.48
N THR A 461 -10.85 33.86 -13.81
CA THR A 461 -9.68 34.53 -13.22
C THR A 461 -9.71 34.38 -11.71
N VAL A 462 -8.83 33.54 -11.17
CA VAL A 462 -8.73 33.25 -9.73
C VAL A 462 -7.61 34.07 -9.11
N TYR A 463 -8.00 35.04 -8.28
CA TYR A 463 -7.08 35.80 -7.45
C TYR A 463 -6.46 34.90 -6.37
N LEU A 464 -5.18 35.10 -6.09
CA LEU A 464 -4.46 34.35 -5.07
C LEU A 464 -4.73 34.94 -3.69
N ASP A 465 -5.22 34.10 -2.75
CA ASP A 465 -5.46 34.50 -1.34
C ASP A 465 -4.16 35.01 -0.68
N GLU A 466 -3.03 34.43 -1.08
CA GLU A 466 -1.68 34.86 -0.76
C GLU A 466 -0.88 35.09 -2.06
N PRO A 467 -0.72 36.34 -2.53
CA PRO A 467 0.09 36.68 -3.70
C PRO A 467 1.56 36.25 -3.56
N VAL A 468 2.28 36.04 -4.66
CA VAL A 468 3.65 35.48 -4.66
C VAL A 468 4.65 36.44 -5.30
N ASN A 469 5.71 36.78 -4.56
CA ASN A 469 6.83 37.61 -5.03
C ASN A 469 7.79 36.82 -5.93
N LEU A 470 8.18 37.43 -7.06
CA LEU A 470 9.03 36.88 -8.11
C LEU A 470 10.21 37.84 -8.40
N LYS A 471 11.35 37.29 -8.81
CA LYS A 471 12.60 38.04 -9.09
C LYS A 471 12.91 38.06 -10.59
N GLU A 472 13.48 39.16 -11.08
CA GLU A 472 13.89 39.33 -12.48
C GLU A 472 14.71 38.12 -12.99
N GLY A 473 14.16 37.38 -13.95
CA GLY A 473 14.80 36.24 -14.60
C GLY A 473 14.77 34.91 -13.85
N GLU A 474 14.03 34.77 -12.73
CA GLU A 474 13.76 33.44 -12.16
C GLU A 474 12.62 32.73 -12.90
N ASN A 475 12.71 31.40 -13.03
CA ASN A 475 11.56 30.63 -13.50
C ASN A 475 10.60 30.38 -12.34
N TYR A 476 9.31 30.40 -12.65
CA TYR A 476 8.27 29.92 -11.76
C TYR A 476 7.27 29.05 -12.51
N ALA A 477 6.64 28.11 -11.82
CA ALA A 477 5.58 27.28 -12.37
C ALA A 477 4.27 27.57 -11.65
N VAL A 478 3.22 27.80 -12.41
CA VAL A 478 1.84 27.72 -11.92
C VAL A 478 1.35 26.30 -12.19
N VAL A 479 0.99 25.59 -11.13
CA VAL A 479 0.43 24.23 -11.18
C VAL A 479 -1.04 24.31 -10.78
N VAL A 480 -1.94 23.89 -11.68
CA VAL A 480 -3.37 23.80 -11.40
C VAL A 480 -3.81 22.34 -11.55
N THR A 481 -4.34 21.76 -10.48
CA THR A 481 -4.93 20.42 -10.53
C THR A 481 -6.43 20.55 -10.75
N MET A 482 -6.89 20.12 -11.92
CA MET A 482 -8.29 20.20 -12.34
C MET A 482 -8.99 18.86 -12.16
N GLN A 483 -10.22 18.84 -11.65
CA GLN A 483 -11.07 17.66 -11.57
C GLN A 483 -12.50 17.97 -11.98
N ASN A 484 -13.10 17.11 -12.82
CA ASN A 484 -14.52 17.14 -13.17
C ASN A 484 -15.27 16.05 -12.40
N PRO A 485 -15.96 16.32 -11.27
CA PRO A 485 -16.59 15.27 -10.44
C PRO A 485 -17.70 14.47 -11.13
N LEU A 486 -18.11 14.92 -12.32
CA LEU A 486 -19.14 14.34 -13.18
C LEU A 486 -18.57 13.48 -14.31
N GLY A 487 -17.30 13.70 -14.68
CA GLY A 487 -16.61 13.00 -15.75
C GLY A 487 -17.26 13.09 -17.13
N ARG A 488 -17.92 14.21 -17.51
CA ARG A 488 -18.55 14.32 -18.83
C ARG A 488 -17.55 14.73 -19.91
N ALA A 489 -16.66 15.67 -19.59
CA ALA A 489 -15.47 16.03 -20.36
C ALA A 489 -14.18 15.75 -19.57
N TYR A 490 -13.02 15.67 -20.24
CA TYR A 490 -11.72 15.66 -19.54
C TYR A 490 -11.40 17.03 -18.90
N PRO A 491 -10.71 17.08 -17.75
CA PRO A 491 -10.65 18.28 -16.90
C PRO A 491 -9.66 19.38 -17.33
N VAL A 492 -8.67 19.09 -18.19
CA VAL A 492 -7.68 20.10 -18.63
C VAL A 492 -8.07 20.63 -20.00
N ALA A 493 -8.35 21.92 -20.11
CA ALA A 493 -8.47 22.60 -21.40
C ALA A 493 -7.09 22.82 -22.03
N CYS A 494 -6.96 22.52 -23.32
CA CYS A 494 -5.76 22.87 -24.09
C CYS A 494 -6.15 23.49 -25.44
N GLU A 495 -5.13 24.00 -26.10
CA GLU A 495 -5.14 24.40 -27.50
C GLU A 495 -4.81 23.22 -28.42
N MET A 496 -5.29 23.27 -29.66
CA MET A 496 -4.92 22.30 -30.71
C MET A 496 -5.01 22.93 -32.10
N ASN A 497 -4.12 22.51 -32.99
CA ASN A 497 -4.21 22.87 -34.40
C ASN A 497 -5.38 22.10 -35.06
N ALA A 498 -6.50 22.80 -35.25
CA ALA A 498 -7.79 22.23 -35.60
C ALA A 498 -8.42 22.94 -36.82
N THR A 499 -9.31 22.27 -37.55
CA THR A 499 -10.07 22.90 -38.65
C THR A 499 -11.55 22.86 -38.34
N LEU A 500 -12.18 24.03 -38.23
CA LEU A 500 -13.61 24.24 -37.95
C LEU A 500 -14.30 24.87 -39.18
N ASP A 501 -15.63 24.79 -39.26
CA ASP A 501 -16.44 25.05 -40.48
C ASP A 501 -15.97 26.20 -41.38
N ASN A 502 -15.67 27.37 -40.79
CA ASN A 502 -15.26 28.57 -41.51
C ASN A 502 -13.86 29.08 -41.12
N PHE A 503 -13.15 28.43 -40.20
CA PHE A 503 -11.80 28.81 -39.80
C PHE A 503 -10.95 27.67 -39.21
N ARG A 504 -9.64 27.72 -39.45
CA ARG A 504 -8.61 26.91 -38.80
C ARG A 504 -8.13 27.60 -37.52
N VAL A 505 -7.94 26.82 -36.47
CA VAL A 505 -7.18 27.20 -35.27
C VAL A 505 -5.72 26.89 -35.53
N GLN A 506 -4.83 27.88 -35.39
CA GLN A 506 -3.39 27.68 -35.38
C GLN A 506 -2.84 28.02 -34.01
N ALA A 507 -2.21 27.06 -33.36
CA ALA A 507 -1.62 27.18 -32.03
C ALA A 507 -0.16 26.71 -32.07
N ALA A 508 0.75 27.51 -31.51
CA ALA A 508 2.15 27.18 -31.37
C ALA A 508 2.41 26.39 -30.09
N ILE A 509 3.52 25.65 -30.04
CA ILE A 509 4.08 25.11 -28.80
C ILE A 509 5.58 24.90 -28.97
N ASP A 510 6.35 25.42 -28.02
CA ASP A 510 7.78 25.11 -27.86
C ASP A 510 7.97 24.11 -26.71
N ASN A 511 9.08 23.37 -26.75
CA ASN A 511 9.46 22.47 -25.66
C ASN A 511 9.63 23.26 -24.36
N HIS A 512 9.20 22.67 -23.25
CA HIS A 512 9.32 23.16 -21.88
C HIS A 512 8.40 24.33 -21.48
N GLN A 513 7.29 24.54 -22.21
CA GLN A 513 6.26 25.52 -21.87
C GLN A 513 5.14 24.90 -21.01
N SER A 514 4.33 24.04 -21.64
CA SER A 514 3.13 23.41 -21.07
C SER A 514 3.35 21.96 -20.65
N PHE A 515 2.80 21.59 -19.50
CA PHE A 515 2.91 20.25 -18.93
C PHE A 515 1.57 19.71 -18.42
N ILE A 516 1.41 18.39 -18.50
CA ILE A 516 0.29 17.65 -17.90
C ILE A 516 0.80 16.45 -17.10
N SER A 517 0.08 16.03 -16.06
CA SER A 517 0.38 14.84 -15.27
C SER A 517 -0.84 13.93 -15.12
N ILE A 518 -0.74 12.71 -15.66
CA ILE A 518 -1.78 11.68 -15.60
C ILE A 518 -1.65 10.74 -14.40
N ASP A 519 -0.61 10.91 -13.57
CA ASP A 519 -0.34 10.07 -12.39
C ASP A 519 -0.51 10.82 -11.05
N GLY A 520 -1.01 12.05 -11.08
CA GLY A 520 -1.21 12.89 -9.89
C GLY A 520 0.06 13.63 -9.44
N GLY A 521 0.85 14.14 -10.38
CA GLY A 521 1.99 15.02 -10.13
C GLY A 521 3.32 14.33 -9.83
N LYS A 522 3.43 13.01 -10.03
CA LYS A 522 4.67 12.24 -9.78
C LYS A 522 5.58 12.23 -11.00
N SER A 523 5.00 12.24 -12.19
CA SER A 523 5.69 12.48 -13.44
C SER A 523 4.92 13.51 -14.28
N TRP A 524 5.68 14.32 -15.03
CA TRP A 524 5.16 15.36 -15.90
C TRP A 524 5.47 15.01 -17.36
N ILE A 525 4.52 15.30 -18.22
CA ILE A 525 4.59 15.10 -19.67
C ILE A 525 4.57 16.49 -20.30
N ASP A 526 5.62 16.82 -21.05
CA ASP A 526 5.69 18.03 -21.88
C ASP A 526 4.71 17.88 -23.05
N LEU A 527 3.85 18.87 -23.29
CA LEU A 527 2.86 18.76 -24.36
C LEU A 527 3.47 18.82 -25.77
N ALA A 528 4.70 19.34 -25.93
CA ALA A 528 5.40 19.28 -27.20
C ALA A 528 5.71 17.83 -27.62
N ASP A 529 6.07 16.96 -26.66
CA ASP A 529 6.28 15.52 -26.87
C ASP A 529 4.96 14.79 -27.19
N VAL A 530 3.82 15.26 -26.66
CA VAL A 530 2.49 14.70 -26.98
C VAL A 530 2.09 15.08 -28.41
N GLY A 531 2.36 16.32 -28.82
CA GLY A 531 2.07 16.83 -30.16
C GLY A 531 2.62 15.95 -31.28
N GLU A 532 3.90 15.54 -31.20
CA GLU A 532 4.52 14.66 -32.22
C GLU A 532 3.95 13.23 -32.28
N ASN A 533 3.17 12.79 -31.28
CA ASN A 533 2.82 11.38 -31.05
C ASN A 533 1.30 11.09 -30.99
N TYR A 534 0.44 12.05 -31.34
CA TYR A 534 -1.02 11.88 -31.30
C TYR A 534 -1.65 11.53 -32.65
N THR A 535 -2.84 10.93 -32.62
CA THR A 535 -3.72 10.76 -33.79
C THR A 535 -5.17 10.76 -33.31
N ALA A 536 -5.99 11.64 -33.86
CA ALA A 536 -7.36 11.90 -33.40
C ALA A 536 -8.31 10.70 -33.57
N HIS A 537 -9.15 10.46 -32.55
CA HIS A 537 -10.37 9.66 -32.68
C HIS A 537 -11.54 10.58 -33.07
N SER A 538 -12.21 10.35 -34.20
CA SER A 538 -13.55 10.90 -34.44
C SER A 538 -14.60 10.09 -33.66
N LYS A 539 -15.71 10.74 -33.26
CA LYS A 539 -16.73 10.08 -32.41
C LYS A 539 -18.18 10.47 -32.68
N ARG A 540 -18.59 10.47 -33.96
CA ARG A 540 -19.98 10.22 -34.30
C ARG A 540 -20.11 9.08 -35.32
N VAL A 541 -21.10 8.23 -35.07
CA VAL A 541 -21.62 7.27 -36.05
C VAL A 541 -23.01 7.77 -36.39
N ASP A 542 -23.23 8.21 -37.63
CA ASP A 542 -24.58 8.54 -38.09
C ASP A 542 -25.50 7.33 -37.84
N PRO A 543 -26.60 7.50 -37.08
CA PRO A 543 -27.51 6.40 -36.75
C PRO A 543 -28.22 5.81 -37.98
N ASN A 544 -28.17 6.49 -39.14
CA ASN A 544 -28.70 6.01 -40.42
C ASN A 544 -27.63 5.36 -41.32
N SER A 545 -26.35 5.48 -40.98
CA SER A 545 -25.23 5.02 -41.82
C SER A 545 -25.30 3.51 -42.02
N GLN A 546 -25.16 3.09 -43.28
CA GLN A 546 -25.14 1.67 -43.64
C GLN A 546 -23.82 0.97 -43.23
N ASN A 547 -22.80 1.72 -42.81
CA ASN A 547 -21.41 1.27 -42.65
C ASN A 547 -20.92 1.30 -41.18
N GLN A 548 -21.78 0.97 -40.20
CA GLN A 548 -21.43 1.04 -38.77
C GLN A 548 -20.29 0.09 -38.32
N GLU A 549 -19.80 -0.83 -39.16
CA GLU A 549 -18.82 -1.86 -38.77
C GLU A 549 -17.36 -1.53 -39.15
N ASP A 550 -17.09 -0.55 -40.04
CA ASP A 550 -15.81 -0.47 -40.80
C ASP A 550 -14.83 0.65 -40.34
N TRP A 551 -15.12 1.38 -39.26
CA TRP A 551 -14.20 2.37 -38.64
C TRP A 551 -13.56 1.87 -37.32
N THR A 552 -13.44 0.55 -37.17
CA THR A 552 -12.76 -0.10 -36.03
C THR A 552 -11.26 -0.36 -36.26
N GLY A 553 -10.64 0.39 -37.17
CA GLY A 553 -9.29 0.15 -37.67
C GLY A 553 -8.17 0.56 -36.72
N ASN A 554 -7.83 -0.31 -35.76
CA ASN A 554 -6.60 -0.27 -34.94
C ASN A 554 -6.13 1.13 -34.50
N ILE A 555 -6.85 1.77 -33.59
CA ILE A 555 -6.27 2.90 -32.84
C ILE A 555 -5.45 2.32 -31.69
N GLU A 556 -4.15 2.63 -31.65
CA GLU A 556 -3.32 2.51 -30.45
C GLU A 556 -3.35 3.88 -29.76
N PRO A 557 -3.56 3.97 -28.42
CA PRO A 557 -3.46 5.23 -27.71
C PRO A 557 -2.07 5.86 -27.90
N GLY A 558 -2.02 7.20 -27.94
CA GLY A 558 -0.75 7.93 -27.99
C GLY A 558 0.19 7.46 -26.88
N THR A 559 1.46 7.22 -27.20
CA THR A 559 2.39 6.50 -26.31
C THR A 559 2.73 7.23 -25.00
N SER A 560 2.30 8.49 -24.87
CA SER A 560 2.36 9.29 -23.64
C SER A 560 1.34 8.86 -22.57
N GLY A 561 0.26 8.17 -22.94
CA GLY A 561 -0.86 7.84 -22.04
C GLY A 561 -1.81 9.00 -21.73
N VAL A 562 -1.57 10.20 -22.30
CA VAL A 562 -2.52 11.31 -22.25
C VAL A 562 -3.72 10.95 -23.11
N ASN A 563 -4.92 11.07 -22.53
CA ASN A 563 -6.16 10.88 -23.25
C ASN A 563 -6.71 12.24 -23.67
N ILE A 564 -7.28 12.30 -24.87
CA ILE A 564 -7.73 13.51 -25.54
C ILE A 564 -9.16 13.28 -25.99
N GLU A 565 -10.05 14.21 -25.68
CA GLU A 565 -11.39 14.27 -26.25
C GLU A 565 -11.40 15.28 -27.39
N VAL A 566 -11.60 14.75 -28.59
CA VAL A 566 -11.80 15.56 -29.79
C VAL A 566 -13.27 15.95 -29.85
N ALA A 567 -13.47 17.23 -30.14
CA ALA A 567 -14.73 17.84 -30.48
C ALA A 567 -15.51 17.08 -31.58
N GLY A 568 -16.84 17.03 -31.48
CA GLY A 568 -17.78 16.96 -32.61
C GLY A 568 -17.68 15.84 -33.67
N ASP A 569 -18.20 16.21 -34.84
CA ASP A 569 -18.49 15.35 -36.01
C ASP A 569 -17.78 15.94 -37.24
N PHE A 570 -16.46 15.76 -37.32
CA PHE A 570 -15.62 16.40 -38.32
C PHE A 570 -15.47 15.58 -39.61
N ASP A 571 -16.15 16.01 -40.68
CA ASP A 571 -16.09 15.41 -42.02
C ASP A 571 -14.86 15.90 -42.82
N GLY A 572 -13.63 15.70 -42.31
CA GLY A 572 -12.41 16.18 -42.96
C GLY A 572 -11.05 15.70 -42.41
N ASP A 573 -10.11 15.44 -43.32
CA ASP A 573 -8.72 15.00 -43.06
C ASP A 573 -7.73 16.15 -42.74
N VAL A 574 -7.84 16.86 -41.60
CA VAL A 574 -6.67 17.49 -40.93
C VAL A 574 -6.89 17.57 -39.41
N TRP A 575 -6.10 16.79 -38.66
CA TRP A 575 -5.85 16.99 -37.22
C TRP A 575 -4.34 17.08 -37.03
N ASP A 576 -3.88 18.27 -36.66
CA ASP A 576 -2.48 18.56 -36.36
C ASP A 576 -2.25 18.47 -34.83
N ASN A 577 -1.03 18.78 -34.39
CA ASN A 577 -0.56 18.60 -33.00
C ASN A 577 -1.42 19.34 -31.95
N LEU A 578 -1.54 18.69 -30.78
CA LEU A 578 -1.87 19.34 -29.50
C LEU A 578 -0.84 20.44 -29.19
N ALA A 579 -1.31 21.55 -28.61
CA ALA A 579 -0.49 22.69 -28.21
C ALA A 579 -0.60 22.94 -26.69
N ASN A 580 -0.59 24.20 -26.24
CA ASN A 580 -0.42 24.57 -24.84
C ASN A 580 -1.66 24.28 -23.95
N VAL A 581 -1.45 24.12 -22.64
CA VAL A 581 -2.56 24.12 -21.68
C VAL A 581 -3.07 25.55 -21.49
N CYS A 582 -4.39 25.71 -21.40
CA CYS A 582 -5.01 27.03 -21.31
C CYS A 582 -4.92 27.57 -19.86
N LEU A 583 -3.74 28.13 -19.52
CA LEU A 583 -3.36 28.58 -18.19
C LEU A 583 -2.49 29.84 -18.27
N LYS A 584 -3.01 30.97 -17.76
CA LYS A 584 -2.32 32.27 -17.72
C LYS A 584 -2.02 32.69 -16.28
N ALA A 585 -1.07 33.60 -16.12
CA ALA A 585 -0.65 34.13 -14.83
C ALA A 585 -0.46 35.67 -14.91
N PHE A 586 -0.99 36.40 -13.93
CA PHE A 586 -1.04 37.87 -13.95
C PHE A 586 -0.23 38.49 -12.82
N THR A 587 0.64 39.45 -13.15
CA THR A 587 1.54 40.09 -12.18
C THR A 587 1.39 41.61 -12.15
N THR A 588 1.89 42.23 -11.07
CA THR A 588 2.07 43.68 -10.94
C THR A 588 3.56 44.01 -10.73
N GLU A 589 4.05 45.11 -11.31
CA GLU A 589 5.44 45.58 -11.15
C GLU A 589 5.80 45.75 -9.66
N GLY A 590 6.97 45.23 -9.27
CA GLY A 590 7.50 45.31 -7.92
C GLY A 590 7.04 44.19 -6.99
N ASN A 591 7.86 43.92 -5.98
CA ASN A 591 7.54 43.02 -4.87
C ASN A 591 6.64 43.72 -3.83
N ASP A 592 5.62 43.03 -3.36
CA ASP A 592 4.77 43.47 -2.25
C ASP A 592 5.41 43.14 -0.89
N GLU A 593 5.13 43.94 0.14
CA GLU A 593 5.57 43.66 1.53
C GLU A 593 4.64 42.63 2.21
N ASP A 594 3.39 42.49 1.75
CA ASP A 594 2.40 41.53 2.28
C ASP A 594 2.32 40.21 1.46
N ALA A 595 3.10 40.06 0.37
CA ALA A 595 3.12 38.85 -0.46
C ALA A 595 4.10 37.77 0.04
N VAL A 596 3.78 36.51 -0.23
CA VAL A 596 4.62 35.35 0.06
C VAL A 596 5.87 35.39 -0.81
N THR A 597 7.03 35.32 -0.17
CA THR A 597 8.31 35.05 -0.84
C THR A 597 8.72 33.62 -0.46
N PRO A 598 8.61 32.62 -1.36
CA PRO A 598 8.79 31.22 -1.00
C PRO A 598 10.18 30.96 -0.42
N ALA A 599 10.24 30.22 0.69
CA ALA A 599 11.50 29.95 1.38
C ALA A 599 12.36 28.93 0.61
N GLU A 600 13.66 29.20 0.48
CA GLU A 600 14.60 28.33 -0.23
C GLU A 600 14.74 26.98 0.50
N ALA A 601 14.14 25.94 -0.06
CA ALA A 601 14.14 24.60 0.50
C ALA A 601 15.48 23.90 0.20
N LYS A 602 16.06 23.27 1.22
CA LYS A 602 17.33 22.54 1.14
C LYS A 602 17.05 21.05 0.93
N LEU A 603 17.95 20.36 0.26
CA LEU A 603 17.83 18.91 0.04
C LEU A 603 18.28 18.13 1.26
N LEU A 604 17.38 17.32 1.81
CA LEU A 604 17.65 16.31 2.82
C LEU A 604 17.78 14.94 2.14
N THR A 605 18.98 14.37 2.13
CA THR A 605 19.24 13.01 1.66
C THR A 605 19.34 12.05 2.85
N ILE A 606 18.51 11.01 2.89
CA ILE A 606 18.62 9.92 3.87
C ILE A 606 19.03 8.64 3.13
N THR A 607 20.17 8.08 3.49
CA THR A 607 20.59 6.72 3.07
C THR A 607 20.33 5.77 4.24
N TYR A 608 19.79 4.58 3.97
CA TYR A 608 19.50 3.60 5.00
C TYR A 608 19.50 2.16 4.49
N ASP A 609 19.64 1.17 5.38
CA ASP A 609 19.62 -0.24 4.99
C ASP A 609 18.18 -0.71 4.62
N PRO A 610 17.96 -1.32 3.44
CA PRO A 610 16.62 -1.71 2.97
C PRO A 610 16.00 -2.92 3.69
N THR A 611 16.57 -3.41 4.82
CA THR A 611 15.88 -4.35 5.72
C THR A 611 14.85 -3.68 6.63
N VAL A 612 14.80 -2.34 6.68
CA VAL A 612 13.72 -1.56 7.29
C VAL A 612 12.91 -0.77 6.24
N THR A 613 11.63 -0.50 6.53
CA THR A 613 10.83 0.51 5.84
C THR A 613 10.94 1.84 6.56
N MET A 614 11.06 2.95 5.83
CA MET A 614 11.04 4.31 6.38
C MET A 614 9.66 4.98 6.17
N GLN A 615 9.27 5.85 7.10
CA GLN A 615 8.21 6.85 6.95
C GLN A 615 8.75 8.22 7.39
N VAL A 616 8.29 9.30 6.75
CA VAL A 616 8.62 10.70 7.08
C VAL A 616 7.39 11.37 7.68
N SER A 617 7.59 12.27 8.65
CA SER A 617 6.54 13.07 9.28
C SER A 617 7.05 14.48 9.56
N GLY A 618 6.28 15.49 9.11
CA GLY A 618 6.65 16.91 9.09
C GLY A 618 6.68 17.46 7.65
N ALA A 619 6.99 18.75 7.48
CA ALA A 619 6.93 19.43 6.19
C ALA A 619 8.14 19.08 5.28
N ALA A 620 7.95 18.15 4.34
CA ALA A 620 8.93 17.80 3.33
C ALA A 620 8.24 17.44 2.00
N ASP A 621 8.80 17.90 0.88
CA ASP A 621 8.38 17.47 -0.47
C ASP A 621 9.30 16.37 -0.99
N ASP A 622 8.74 15.19 -1.23
CA ASP A 622 9.44 14.01 -1.73
C ASP A 622 9.98 14.21 -3.16
N VAL A 623 11.31 14.21 -3.31
CA VAL A 623 12.01 14.22 -4.61
C VAL A 623 12.37 12.80 -5.05
N VAL A 624 12.78 11.97 -4.09
CA VAL A 624 13.02 10.53 -4.27
C VAL A 624 12.54 9.81 -3.01
N ASN A 625 11.69 8.80 -3.16
CA ASN A 625 11.29 7.94 -2.05
C ASN A 625 11.36 6.47 -2.52
N THR A 626 12.46 5.79 -2.17
CA THR A 626 12.69 4.39 -2.56
C THR A 626 13.43 3.60 -1.48
N ALA A 627 13.45 2.28 -1.61
CA ALA A 627 14.01 1.39 -0.59
C ALA A 627 15.51 1.64 -0.39
N GLY A 628 15.86 2.22 0.76
CA GLY A 628 17.23 2.55 1.17
C GLY A 628 17.74 3.92 0.72
N THR A 629 16.93 4.73 0.04
CA THR A 629 17.30 6.11 -0.32
C THR A 629 16.07 7.01 -0.39
N TYR A 630 16.12 8.09 0.40
CA TYR A 630 15.16 9.18 0.37
C TYR A 630 15.88 10.50 0.04
N ILE A 631 15.24 11.35 -0.74
CA ILE A 631 15.62 12.74 -0.95
C ILE A 631 14.34 13.57 -0.85
N GLY A 632 14.29 14.50 0.10
CA GLY A 632 13.20 15.47 0.26
C GLY A 632 13.72 16.90 0.18
N LYS A 633 12.87 17.83 -0.23
CA LYS A 633 13.07 19.27 -0.01
C LYS A 633 12.48 19.66 1.32
N VAL A 634 13.22 20.45 2.10
CA VAL A 634 12.84 20.83 3.46
C VAL A 634 13.28 22.28 3.71
N VAL A 635 12.38 23.12 4.22
CA VAL A 635 12.71 24.52 4.54
C VAL A 635 13.61 24.59 5.78
N SER A 636 14.61 25.49 5.80
CA SER A 636 15.51 25.63 6.94
C SER A 636 14.72 25.98 8.22
N GLY A 637 15.00 25.25 9.31
CA GLY A 637 14.29 25.38 10.58
C GLY A 637 13.13 24.42 10.80
N GLU A 638 12.64 23.71 9.77
CA GLU A 638 11.57 22.72 9.93
C GLU A 638 12.04 21.47 10.67
N GLU A 639 11.17 20.87 11.49
CA GLU A 639 11.43 19.64 12.23
C GLU A 639 10.77 18.43 11.55
N LEU A 640 11.59 17.44 11.18
CA LEU A 640 11.16 16.17 10.61
C LEU A 640 11.41 15.03 11.57
N THR A 641 10.49 14.06 11.61
CA THR A 641 10.68 12.78 12.31
C THR A 641 10.61 11.62 11.32
N LEU A 642 11.74 10.94 11.17
CA LEU A 642 11.89 9.72 10.38
C LEU A 642 11.59 8.51 11.27
N SER A 643 10.79 7.56 10.77
CA SER A 643 10.37 6.36 11.49
C SER A 643 10.76 5.10 10.72
N PHE A 644 11.47 4.18 11.35
CA PHE A 644 12.04 2.98 10.72
C PHE A 644 11.61 1.70 11.42
N ALA A 645 11.04 0.75 10.67
CA ALA A 645 10.57 -0.54 11.19
C ALA A 645 11.01 -1.71 10.30
N PRO A 646 11.33 -2.92 10.82
CA PRO A 646 11.75 -4.06 10.01
C PRO A 646 10.72 -4.47 8.93
N VAL A 647 11.18 -4.64 7.69
CA VAL A 647 10.35 -5.02 6.51
C VAL A 647 9.58 -6.33 6.74
N VAL A 648 10.12 -7.24 7.55
CA VAL A 648 9.50 -8.52 7.90
C VAL A 648 9.04 -8.48 9.36
N PRO A 649 7.72 -8.48 9.63
CA PRO A 649 7.19 -8.50 11.00
C PRO A 649 7.74 -9.68 11.82
N GLY A 650 8.17 -9.39 13.05
CA GLY A 650 8.79 -10.39 13.94
C GLY A 650 10.31 -10.51 13.82
N ARG A 651 10.96 -9.72 12.96
CA ARG A 651 12.39 -9.40 13.09
C ARG A 651 12.60 -8.27 14.10
N GLU A 652 13.81 -8.17 14.63
CA GLU A 652 14.18 -7.20 15.66
C GLU A 652 15.41 -6.38 15.21
N ILE A 653 15.37 -5.06 15.41
CA ILE A 653 16.55 -4.19 15.36
C ILE A 653 17.40 -4.48 16.60
N THR A 654 18.71 -4.68 16.42
CA THR A 654 19.69 -4.93 17.50
C THR A 654 20.84 -3.92 17.53
N GLY A 655 20.88 -3.00 16.57
CA GLY A 655 21.81 -1.88 16.56
C GLY A 655 21.44 -0.87 15.48
N VAL A 656 21.70 0.40 15.76
CA VAL A 656 21.49 1.53 14.85
C VAL A 656 22.74 2.42 14.88
N THR A 657 23.22 2.85 13.72
CA THR A 657 24.18 3.97 13.62
C THR A 657 23.51 5.15 12.91
N VAL A 658 23.89 6.37 13.26
CA VAL A 658 23.51 7.60 12.55
C VAL A 658 24.80 8.36 12.24
N ASN A 659 25.10 8.55 10.96
CA ASN A 659 26.36 9.10 10.46
C ASN A 659 27.61 8.39 11.03
N GLY A 660 27.50 7.09 11.33
CA GLY A 660 28.54 6.27 11.93
C GLY A 660 28.69 6.38 13.45
N GLU A 661 27.88 7.20 14.14
CA GLU A 661 27.79 7.20 15.62
C GLU A 661 26.69 6.24 16.08
N ALA A 662 26.99 5.38 17.06
CA ALA A 662 26.05 4.35 17.53
C ALA A 662 24.97 4.91 18.47
N VAL A 663 23.73 4.46 18.30
CA VAL A 663 22.59 4.83 19.16
C VAL A 663 22.27 3.68 20.12
N GLU A 664 22.29 3.95 21.42
CA GLU A 664 22.13 2.94 22.49
C GLU A 664 20.67 2.78 22.98
N ASP A 665 19.77 3.71 22.64
CA ASP A 665 18.39 3.77 23.15
C ASP A 665 17.40 3.84 21.97
N PHE A 666 16.73 2.72 21.67
CA PHE A 666 15.75 2.57 20.59
C PHE A 666 14.79 1.40 20.89
N ASP A 667 13.58 1.41 20.31
CA ASP A 667 12.71 0.23 20.36
C ASP A 667 13.06 -0.75 19.21
N LYS A 668 13.19 -2.03 19.54
CA LYS A 668 13.59 -3.10 18.60
C LYS A 668 12.63 -3.31 17.42
N ASN A 669 11.42 -2.75 17.47
CA ASN A 669 10.42 -2.81 16.41
C ASN A 669 10.30 -1.48 15.64
N LEU A 670 10.77 -0.37 16.22
CA LEU A 670 10.62 0.98 15.70
C LEU A 670 11.75 1.90 16.20
N PHE A 671 12.63 2.33 15.30
CA PHE A 671 13.55 3.44 15.55
C PHE A 671 12.94 4.75 15.03
N THR A 672 13.07 5.84 15.80
CA THR A 672 12.65 7.18 15.38
C THR A 672 13.80 8.18 15.50
N TYR A 673 14.07 8.92 14.42
CA TYR A 673 15.09 9.95 14.35
C TYR A 673 14.45 11.29 14.00
N SER A 674 14.55 12.26 14.91
CA SER A 674 14.08 13.63 14.69
C SER A 674 15.26 14.54 14.35
N LEU A 675 15.10 15.39 13.34
CA LEU A 675 16.09 16.37 12.90
C LEU A 675 15.42 17.71 12.60
N THR A 676 16.16 18.80 12.80
CA THR A 676 15.79 20.13 12.31
C THR A 676 16.61 20.41 11.05
N MET A 677 15.99 20.90 9.98
CA MET A 677 16.72 21.23 8.75
C MET A 677 17.61 22.47 8.93
N GLY A 678 18.79 22.46 8.31
CA GLY A 678 19.74 23.58 8.32
C GLY A 678 19.75 24.39 7.02
N GLU A 679 20.54 25.47 7.04
CA GLU A 679 20.73 26.43 5.93
C GLU A 679 21.42 25.84 4.67
N GLU A 680 21.99 24.64 4.78
CA GLU A 680 22.69 23.91 3.72
C GLU A 680 22.09 22.51 3.55
N ASN A 681 22.25 21.92 2.36
CA ASN A 681 21.78 20.55 2.07
C ASN A 681 22.36 19.55 3.08
N MET A 682 21.49 18.72 3.66
CA MET A 682 21.83 17.74 4.68
C MET A 682 21.88 16.32 4.10
N ALA A 683 22.85 15.54 4.56
CA ALA A 683 22.89 14.10 4.34
C ALA A 683 22.92 13.38 5.70
N VAL A 684 22.11 12.33 5.84
CA VAL A 684 22.09 11.45 6.99
C VAL A 684 22.20 10.00 6.50
N ASP A 685 23.16 9.26 7.04
CA ASP A 685 23.34 7.84 6.77
C ASP A 685 22.92 7.04 8.01
N ILE A 686 22.01 6.08 7.87
CA ILE A 686 21.42 5.34 9.00
C ILE A 686 21.50 3.83 8.76
N GLU A 687 22.51 3.18 9.35
CA GLU A 687 22.71 1.74 9.23
C GLU A 687 21.90 0.99 10.30
N PHE A 688 21.30 -0.14 9.92
CA PHE A 688 20.52 -1.00 10.82
C PHE A 688 21.11 -2.42 10.89
N SER A 689 21.29 -2.92 12.11
CA SER A 689 21.48 -4.35 12.37
C SER A 689 20.12 -4.98 12.69
N VAL A 690 19.64 -5.88 11.83
CA VAL A 690 18.33 -6.53 11.97
C VAL A 690 18.48 -8.05 12.01
N VAL A 691 17.98 -8.69 13.08
CA VAL A 691 18.06 -10.16 13.29
C VAL A 691 16.71 -10.86 13.20
N ASN A 692 16.76 -12.18 12.97
CA ASN A 692 15.61 -13.05 12.84
C ASN A 692 15.55 -14.09 13.98
N LYS A 693 14.79 -13.78 15.03
CA LYS A 693 14.50 -14.72 16.14
C LYS A 693 13.27 -15.60 15.92
N ILE A 694 12.55 -15.47 14.79
CA ILE A 694 11.27 -16.17 14.56
C ILE A 694 11.46 -17.69 14.64
N THR A 695 12.52 -18.22 14.02
CA THR A 695 12.83 -19.66 14.01
C THR A 695 13.28 -20.16 15.39
N LEU A 696 14.08 -19.37 16.12
CA LEU A 696 14.52 -19.68 17.49
C LEU A 696 13.32 -19.76 18.44
N ASN A 697 12.44 -18.76 18.43
CA ASN A 697 11.25 -18.72 19.27
C ASN A 697 10.29 -19.90 19.00
N ALA A 698 10.13 -20.30 17.73
CA ALA A 698 9.34 -21.47 17.35
C ALA A 698 9.97 -22.79 17.82
N ALA A 699 11.29 -22.96 17.67
CA ALA A 699 12.01 -24.14 18.17
C ALA A 699 12.00 -24.22 19.70
N LEU A 700 12.11 -23.08 20.38
CA LEU A 700 12.02 -22.96 21.83
C LEU A 700 10.65 -23.39 22.36
N GLN A 701 9.56 -23.05 21.66
CA GLN A 701 8.23 -23.57 21.98
C GLN A 701 8.18 -25.10 21.81
N LEU A 702 8.62 -25.63 20.66
CA LEU A 702 8.61 -27.08 20.40
C LEU A 702 9.45 -27.87 21.41
N ALA A 703 10.63 -27.36 21.79
CA ALA A 703 11.47 -27.96 22.83
C ALA A 703 10.77 -27.96 24.20
N LYS A 704 10.12 -26.84 24.58
CA LYS A 704 9.31 -26.75 25.80
C LYS A 704 8.04 -27.60 25.77
N GLU A 705 7.56 -28.02 24.61
CA GLU A 705 6.47 -28.99 24.48
C GLU A 705 7.01 -30.43 24.61
N ALA A 706 8.16 -30.73 23.98
CA ALA A 706 8.85 -32.02 24.09
C ALA A 706 9.34 -32.32 25.52
N GLN A 707 9.82 -31.32 26.26
CA GLN A 707 10.19 -31.39 27.69
C GLN A 707 9.03 -31.84 28.62
N LYS A 708 7.80 -31.97 28.09
CA LYS A 708 6.60 -32.38 28.84
C LYS A 708 5.95 -33.65 28.28
N SER A 709 6.62 -34.37 27.36
CA SER A 709 6.06 -35.55 26.70
C SER A 709 6.60 -36.85 27.32
N ASP A 710 5.87 -37.95 27.09
CA ASP A 710 6.26 -39.28 27.58
C ASP A 710 7.63 -39.71 27.02
N GLU A 711 8.04 -39.20 25.85
CA GLU A 711 9.36 -39.43 25.26
C GLU A 711 10.51 -38.72 26.02
N TYR A 712 10.25 -37.63 26.74
CA TYR A 712 11.24 -36.98 27.62
C TYR A 712 11.42 -37.79 28.91
N GLU A 713 10.32 -38.16 29.57
CA GLU A 713 10.35 -39.02 30.77
C GLU A 713 10.99 -40.40 30.48
N ALA A 714 10.88 -40.89 29.24
CA ALA A 714 11.52 -42.14 28.78
C ALA A 714 12.96 -41.97 28.26
N ALA A 715 13.51 -40.76 28.14
CA ALA A 715 14.87 -40.53 27.63
C ALA A 715 15.96 -40.91 28.65
N LEU A 716 17.21 -41.03 28.19
CA LEU A 716 18.40 -41.13 29.06
C LEU A 716 18.60 -39.82 29.87
N SER A 717 19.22 -39.91 31.06
CA SER A 717 19.40 -38.76 31.94
C SER A 717 20.30 -37.66 31.34
N ASP A 718 21.39 -38.04 30.66
CA ASP A 718 22.25 -37.14 29.87
C ASP A 718 21.46 -36.41 28.75
N VAL A 719 20.43 -37.05 28.20
CA VAL A 719 19.58 -36.49 27.13
C VAL A 719 18.55 -35.51 27.69
N GLN A 720 17.96 -35.81 28.84
CA GLN A 720 17.10 -34.88 29.57
C GLN A 720 17.88 -33.60 29.93
N GLU A 721 19.07 -33.74 30.51
CA GLU A 721 19.92 -32.60 30.89
C GLU A 721 20.39 -31.79 29.66
N ALA A 722 20.61 -32.43 28.52
CA ALA A 722 20.93 -31.75 27.27
C ALA A 722 19.77 -30.89 26.73
N LEU A 723 18.51 -31.37 26.82
CA LEU A 723 17.34 -30.60 26.42
C LEU A 723 17.12 -29.39 27.36
N ASP A 724 17.22 -29.59 28.67
CA ASP A 724 17.08 -28.51 29.66
C ASP A 724 18.12 -27.40 29.44
N LYS A 725 19.38 -27.77 29.17
CA LYS A 725 20.45 -26.82 28.82
C LYS A 725 20.17 -26.08 27.51
N ALA A 726 19.68 -26.78 26.49
CA ALA A 726 19.34 -26.15 25.21
C ALA A 726 18.16 -25.17 25.35
N ILE A 727 17.15 -25.51 26.15
CA ILE A 727 16.02 -24.63 26.46
C ILE A 727 16.50 -23.37 27.20
N ALA A 728 17.34 -23.51 28.24
CA ALA A 728 17.87 -22.37 28.98
C ALA A 728 18.69 -21.42 28.09
N ASN A 729 19.59 -21.96 27.26
CA ASN A 729 20.38 -21.18 26.30
C ASN A 729 19.47 -20.48 25.26
N GLY A 730 18.44 -21.18 24.77
CA GLY A 730 17.45 -20.61 23.84
C GLY A 730 16.61 -19.49 24.46
N GLU A 731 16.28 -19.56 25.76
CA GLU A 731 15.63 -18.47 26.49
C GLU A 731 16.55 -17.24 26.63
N GLU A 732 17.82 -17.44 26.99
CA GLU A 732 18.80 -16.36 27.18
C GLU A 732 19.08 -15.62 25.86
N VAL A 733 19.33 -16.34 24.77
CA VAL A 733 19.59 -15.75 23.44
C VAL A 733 18.34 -15.09 22.84
N ALA A 734 17.14 -15.66 23.08
CA ALA A 734 15.89 -15.00 22.65
C ALA A 734 15.65 -13.68 23.41
N ALA A 735 15.93 -13.64 24.71
CA ALA A 735 15.75 -12.47 25.56
C ALA A 735 16.80 -11.36 25.33
N SER A 736 18.02 -11.71 24.89
CA SER A 736 19.10 -10.75 24.63
C SER A 736 18.74 -9.74 23.54
N THR A 737 18.92 -8.45 23.82
CA THR A 737 18.71 -7.35 22.86
C THR A 737 19.88 -7.17 21.89
N THR A 738 21.03 -7.79 22.16
CA THR A 738 22.29 -7.63 21.40
C THR A 738 22.77 -8.94 20.76
N ALA A 739 22.00 -10.02 20.83
CA ALA A 739 22.36 -11.30 20.22
C ALA A 739 22.52 -11.18 18.69
N THR A 740 23.64 -11.68 18.20
CA THR A 740 23.95 -11.80 16.77
C THR A 740 23.12 -12.91 16.12
N GLN A 741 23.01 -12.89 14.78
CA GLN A 741 22.34 -13.99 14.06
C GLN A 741 23.09 -15.33 14.24
N GLU A 742 24.41 -15.31 14.41
CA GLU A 742 25.22 -16.52 14.67
C GLU A 742 24.85 -17.16 16.02
N GLU A 743 24.74 -16.37 17.09
CA GLU A 743 24.28 -16.85 18.41
C GLU A 743 22.82 -17.36 18.36
N ILE A 744 21.95 -16.69 17.61
CA ILE A 744 20.54 -17.09 17.42
C ILE A 744 20.43 -18.42 16.66
N ASP A 745 21.22 -18.60 15.59
CA ASP A 745 21.24 -19.82 14.80
C ASP A 745 21.88 -20.98 15.57
N ASP A 746 22.94 -20.74 16.36
CA ASP A 746 23.54 -21.76 17.25
C ASP A 746 22.59 -22.17 18.38
N ALA A 747 21.88 -21.23 19.01
CA ALA A 747 20.85 -21.55 19.99
C ALA A 747 19.71 -22.39 19.37
N TRP A 748 19.33 -22.11 18.12
CA TRP A 748 18.36 -22.91 17.37
C TRP A 748 18.89 -24.31 17.04
N ASN A 749 20.15 -24.44 16.61
CA ASN A 749 20.81 -25.73 16.35
C ASN A 749 20.85 -26.60 17.63
N LEU A 750 21.22 -26.02 18.78
CA LEU A 750 21.26 -26.71 20.07
C LEU A 750 19.89 -27.27 20.48
N LEU A 751 18.82 -26.48 20.35
CA LEU A 751 17.45 -26.93 20.58
C LEU A 751 17.06 -28.09 19.66
N PHE A 752 17.42 -28.00 18.38
CA PHE A 752 17.06 -29.00 17.37
C PHE A 752 17.76 -30.35 17.58
N ASP A 753 19.07 -30.35 17.86
CA ASP A 753 19.80 -31.60 18.14
C ASP A 753 19.42 -32.20 19.50
N ALA A 754 19.12 -31.38 20.53
CA ALA A 754 18.65 -31.89 21.81
C ALA A 754 17.24 -32.52 21.73
N VAL A 755 16.30 -31.91 20.98
CA VAL A 755 14.99 -32.53 20.71
C VAL A 755 15.13 -33.82 19.90
N GLN A 756 16.11 -33.93 19.00
CA GLN A 756 16.41 -35.19 18.32
C GLN A 756 16.99 -36.26 19.25
N ALA A 757 17.69 -35.88 20.32
CA ALA A 757 18.30 -36.84 21.24
C ALA A 757 17.25 -37.65 22.04
N LEU A 758 16.01 -37.16 22.17
CA LEU A 758 14.88 -37.85 22.82
C LEU A 758 14.52 -39.23 22.21
N GLN A 759 15.05 -39.57 21.03
CA GLN A 759 14.94 -40.93 20.48
C GLN A 759 15.79 -41.98 21.23
N PHE A 760 16.76 -41.55 22.04
CA PHE A 760 17.59 -42.42 22.87
C PHE A 760 16.90 -42.66 24.21
N GLN A 761 15.96 -43.60 24.17
CA GLN A 761 15.12 -43.98 25.31
C GLN A 761 15.75 -45.09 26.15
N ASN A 762 15.40 -45.07 27.43
CA ASN A 762 15.77 -46.09 28.40
C ASN A 762 15.16 -47.45 28.06
N GLY A 763 16.00 -48.49 28.10
CA GLY A 763 15.59 -49.84 27.73
C GLY A 763 14.87 -50.61 28.84
N ASN A 764 14.21 -51.70 28.45
CA ASN A 764 13.38 -52.49 29.34
C ASN A 764 14.22 -53.44 30.22
N MET A 765 14.50 -53.00 31.45
CA MET A 765 15.23 -53.77 32.48
C MET A 765 14.55 -55.10 32.90
N ALA A 766 13.29 -55.38 32.52
CA ALA A 766 12.59 -56.58 32.99
C ALA A 766 13.24 -57.91 32.58
N GLY A 767 14.01 -57.93 31.48
CA GLY A 767 14.84 -59.08 31.10
C GLY A 767 16.00 -59.28 32.07
N LEU A 768 16.78 -58.22 32.28
CA LEU A 768 17.92 -58.19 33.19
C LEU A 768 17.51 -58.54 34.63
N GLN A 769 16.43 -57.94 35.13
CA GLN A 769 15.89 -58.21 36.47
C GLN A 769 15.49 -59.68 36.65
N ALA A 770 14.86 -60.31 35.65
CA ALA A 770 14.49 -61.73 35.76
C ALA A 770 15.71 -62.67 35.82
N VAL A 771 16.85 -62.27 35.23
CA VAL A 771 18.11 -63.02 35.29
C VAL A 771 18.88 -62.70 36.59
N LEU A 772 18.82 -61.47 37.10
CA LEU A 772 19.31 -61.09 38.43
C LEU A 772 18.55 -61.81 39.55
N ASP A 773 17.22 -61.89 39.47
CA ASP A 773 16.38 -62.62 40.42
C ASP A 773 16.73 -64.12 40.42
N LEU A 774 17.01 -64.70 39.24
CA LEU A 774 17.50 -66.06 39.12
C LEU A 774 18.89 -66.22 39.78
N ALA A 775 19.85 -65.35 39.46
CA ALA A 775 21.20 -65.37 40.05
C ALA A 775 21.17 -65.28 41.57
N ASN A 776 20.35 -64.39 42.12
CA ASN A 776 20.17 -64.19 43.56
C ASN A 776 19.36 -65.31 44.24
N SER A 777 18.71 -66.20 43.48
CA SER A 777 17.98 -67.36 44.04
C SER A 777 18.87 -68.60 44.25
N LEU A 778 20.00 -68.68 43.55
CA LEU A 778 20.93 -69.81 43.65
C LEU A 778 21.64 -69.83 45.00
N GLN A 779 21.95 -71.03 45.50
CA GLN A 779 22.75 -71.22 46.71
C GLN A 779 24.20 -71.52 46.32
N LYS A 780 25.15 -71.05 47.11
CA LYS A 780 26.59 -71.16 46.78
C LYS A 780 27.08 -72.61 46.86
N GLU A 781 26.47 -73.37 47.76
CA GLU A 781 26.84 -74.72 48.20
C GLU A 781 26.56 -75.81 47.15
N ASP A 782 25.80 -75.47 46.10
CA ASP A 782 25.50 -76.36 44.96
C ASP A 782 26.60 -76.31 43.86
N PHE A 783 27.55 -75.36 43.92
CA PHE A 783 28.48 -75.05 42.83
C PHE A 783 29.95 -74.94 43.25
N THR A 784 30.88 -75.00 42.29
CA THR A 784 32.31 -74.79 42.57
C THR A 784 32.60 -73.32 42.86
N GLN A 785 33.41 -73.05 43.89
CA GLN A 785 33.82 -71.69 44.31
C GLN A 785 34.30 -70.81 43.13
N ALA A 786 35.08 -71.38 42.21
CA ALA A 786 35.64 -70.64 41.08
C ALA A 786 34.59 -70.26 40.01
N SER A 787 33.56 -71.07 39.80
CA SER A 787 32.45 -70.72 38.89
C SER A 787 31.48 -69.73 39.56
N TRP A 788 31.27 -69.87 40.88
CA TRP A 788 30.47 -68.95 41.68
C TRP A 788 31.01 -67.51 41.68
N ASP A 789 32.29 -67.31 41.96
CA ASP A 789 32.90 -65.97 42.02
C ASP A 789 32.87 -65.26 40.65
N ALA A 790 32.97 -66.02 39.55
CA ALA A 790 32.84 -65.49 38.19
C ALA A 790 31.41 -65.02 37.88
N MET A 791 30.39 -65.73 38.38
CA MET A 791 28.99 -65.33 38.25
C MET A 791 28.67 -64.10 39.11
N VAL A 792 29.16 -64.04 40.35
CA VAL A 792 28.96 -62.89 41.25
C VAL A 792 29.51 -61.59 40.66
N ALA A 793 30.69 -61.61 40.01
CA ALA A 793 31.25 -60.43 39.38
C ALA A 793 30.33 -59.83 38.29
N VAL A 794 29.80 -60.67 37.39
CA VAL A 794 28.89 -60.24 36.32
C VAL A 794 27.52 -59.82 36.90
N ARG A 795 27.06 -60.50 37.95
CA ARG A 795 25.84 -60.12 38.68
C ARG A 795 25.94 -58.72 39.28
N ASP A 796 27.09 -58.35 39.85
CA ASP A 796 27.25 -57.04 40.50
C ASP A 796 27.33 -55.90 39.46
N GLU A 797 27.93 -56.14 38.29
CA GLU A 797 27.86 -55.21 37.15
C GLU A 797 26.43 -55.09 36.58
N ALA A 798 25.70 -56.20 36.47
CA ALA A 798 24.29 -56.24 36.06
C ALA A 798 23.36 -55.54 37.06
N GLN A 799 23.58 -55.70 38.37
CA GLN A 799 22.81 -55.03 39.42
C GLN A 799 23.06 -53.52 39.39
N ALA A 800 24.31 -53.07 39.21
CA ALA A 800 24.61 -51.65 39.07
C ALA A 800 23.92 -51.00 37.85
N MET A 801 23.81 -51.72 36.73
CA MET A 801 23.03 -51.28 35.56
C MET A 801 21.52 -51.20 35.86
N ALA A 802 20.96 -52.21 36.52
CA ALA A 802 19.54 -52.25 36.90
C ALA A 802 19.17 -51.18 37.95
N ASP A 803 20.06 -50.89 38.89
CA ASP A 803 19.90 -49.86 39.92
C ASP A 803 19.99 -48.44 39.35
N ALA A 804 20.82 -48.23 38.32
CA ALA A 804 20.97 -46.94 37.65
C ALA A 804 19.74 -46.55 36.81
N GLN A 805 19.05 -47.54 36.22
CA GLN A 805 17.91 -47.36 35.30
C GLN A 805 18.17 -46.45 34.09
N ASP A 806 19.45 -46.21 33.75
CA ASP A 806 19.90 -45.30 32.69
C ASP A 806 20.82 -46.04 31.71
N SER A 807 20.23 -46.74 30.73
CA SER A 807 20.93 -47.56 29.72
C SER A 807 20.06 -47.87 28.50
N LEU A 808 20.67 -48.00 27.32
CA LEU A 808 19.97 -48.38 26.10
C LEU A 808 19.61 -49.88 26.12
N GLN A 809 18.56 -50.26 25.40
CA GLN A 809 18.12 -51.66 25.28
C GLN A 809 19.25 -52.60 24.82
N GLN A 810 20.16 -52.16 23.94
CA GLN A 810 21.27 -53.00 23.50
C GLN A 810 22.24 -53.32 24.65
N ASP A 811 22.60 -52.34 25.46
CA ASP A 811 23.53 -52.54 26.59
C ASP A 811 22.89 -53.44 27.66
N ILE A 812 21.59 -53.30 27.88
CA ILE A 812 20.77 -54.15 28.76
C ILE A 812 20.68 -55.57 28.21
N ASP A 813 20.47 -55.76 26.91
CA ASP A 813 20.43 -57.08 26.27
C ASP A 813 21.81 -57.76 26.33
N GLU A 814 22.89 -57.03 26.09
CA GLU A 814 24.28 -57.54 26.20
C GLU A 814 24.63 -57.92 27.65
N MET A 815 24.23 -57.11 28.64
CA MET A 815 24.43 -57.43 30.07
C MET A 815 23.53 -58.60 30.54
N THR A 816 22.29 -58.68 30.06
CA THR A 816 21.37 -59.80 30.34
C THR A 816 21.96 -61.11 29.80
N GLN A 817 22.52 -61.08 28.59
CA GLN A 817 23.19 -62.23 27.98
C GLN A 817 24.48 -62.59 28.74
N ALA A 818 25.29 -61.61 29.14
CA ALA A 818 26.51 -61.85 29.93
C ALA A 818 26.20 -62.55 31.26
N LEU A 819 25.18 -62.08 31.99
CA LEU A 819 24.76 -62.72 33.25
C LEU A 819 24.15 -64.11 33.00
N ALA A 820 23.36 -64.28 31.94
CA ALA A 820 22.82 -65.59 31.57
C ALA A 820 23.93 -66.59 31.20
N ASP A 821 24.97 -66.17 30.48
CA ASP A 821 26.13 -67.01 30.15
C ASP A 821 26.96 -67.33 31.40
N ALA A 822 27.12 -66.39 32.34
CA ALA A 822 27.78 -66.63 33.61
C ALA A 822 27.01 -67.64 34.49
N LEU A 823 25.67 -67.60 34.48
CA LEU A 823 24.81 -68.60 35.13
C LEU A 823 24.89 -69.97 34.45
N ASN A 824 24.95 -70.02 33.11
CA ASN A 824 25.15 -71.27 32.35
C ASN A 824 26.56 -71.86 32.53
N ALA A 825 27.54 -71.07 32.98
CA ALA A 825 28.91 -71.49 33.25
C ALA A 825 29.14 -72.00 34.69
N LEU A 826 28.10 -72.05 35.53
CA LEU A 826 28.18 -72.61 36.88
C LEU A 826 28.42 -74.13 36.83
N GLU A 827 29.48 -74.59 37.49
CA GLU A 827 29.84 -76.01 37.56
C GLU A 827 29.29 -76.63 38.86
N PRO A 828 28.47 -77.72 38.80
CA PRO A 828 27.94 -78.36 40.00
C PRO A 828 29.04 -78.94 40.89
N ALA A 829 28.93 -78.72 42.20
CA ALA A 829 29.83 -79.31 43.18
C ALA A 829 29.68 -80.84 43.24
N THR A 830 30.79 -81.58 43.33
CA THR A 830 30.74 -83.01 43.71
C THR A 830 30.60 -83.14 45.23
N ALA A 831 30.22 -84.32 45.72
CA ALA A 831 30.20 -84.57 47.17
C ALA A 831 31.58 -84.34 47.83
N LEU A 832 32.69 -84.45 47.09
CA LEU A 832 34.02 -84.14 47.64
C LEU A 832 34.22 -82.64 47.80
N ASP A 833 33.75 -81.83 46.83
CA ASP A 833 33.80 -80.37 46.89
C ASP A 833 32.84 -79.83 47.96
N GLN A 834 31.67 -80.44 48.12
CA GLN A 834 30.72 -80.12 49.19
C GLN A 834 31.27 -80.48 50.57
N LEU A 835 31.96 -81.62 50.72
CA LEU A 835 32.66 -81.96 51.96
C LEU A 835 33.81 -80.98 52.23
N GLN A 836 34.56 -80.56 51.20
CA GLN A 836 35.64 -79.57 51.35
C GLN A 836 35.07 -78.21 51.79
N ALA A 837 34.03 -77.70 51.13
CA ALA A 837 33.39 -76.44 51.51
C ALA A 837 32.79 -76.47 52.93
N LEU A 838 32.23 -77.62 53.33
CA LEU A 838 31.71 -77.83 54.68
C LEU A 838 32.84 -77.87 55.74
N VAL A 839 33.97 -78.49 55.41
CA VAL A 839 35.19 -78.52 56.25
C VAL A 839 35.86 -77.15 56.34
N ASP A 840 35.92 -76.39 55.25
CA ASP A 840 36.45 -75.03 55.22
C ASP A 840 35.56 -74.10 56.06
N THR A 841 34.24 -74.29 56.02
CA THR A 841 33.26 -73.56 56.86
C THR A 841 33.40 -73.95 58.33
N ALA A 842 33.53 -75.25 58.63
CA ALA A 842 33.73 -75.76 59.99
C ALA A 842 35.05 -75.27 60.62
N ASN A 843 36.14 -75.24 59.86
CA ASN A 843 37.42 -74.65 60.27
C ASN A 843 37.34 -73.11 60.48
N GLY A 844 36.25 -72.47 60.04
CA GLY A 844 35.95 -71.07 60.34
C GLY A 844 35.36 -70.83 61.74
N TYR A 845 34.92 -71.87 62.45
CA TYR A 845 34.30 -71.73 63.78
C TYR A 845 35.35 -71.69 64.90
N ALA A 846 35.48 -70.55 65.58
CA ALA A 846 36.38 -70.40 66.72
C ALA A 846 35.76 -70.94 68.02
N ALA A 847 36.47 -71.82 68.72
CA ALA A 847 35.95 -72.49 69.93
C ALA A 847 35.50 -71.52 71.04
N ASP A 848 36.15 -70.35 71.18
CA ASP A 848 35.81 -69.34 72.18
C ASP A 848 34.44 -68.67 71.93
N ASP A 849 33.91 -68.72 70.69
CA ASP A 849 32.61 -68.16 70.31
C ASP A 849 31.43 -69.12 70.59
N TYR A 850 31.69 -70.40 70.92
CA TYR A 850 30.69 -71.46 71.05
C TYR A 850 30.69 -72.14 72.44
N ILE A 851 29.53 -72.61 72.88
CA ILE A 851 29.34 -73.26 74.19
C ILE A 851 30.05 -74.62 74.20
N GLN A 852 31.19 -74.65 74.90
CA GLN A 852 32.03 -75.83 75.12
C GLN A 852 31.29 -76.90 75.95
N ASN A 853 30.68 -77.87 75.26
CA ASN A 853 29.92 -78.99 75.82
C ASN A 853 29.95 -80.22 74.88
N ASP A 854 29.27 -81.31 75.26
CA ASP A 854 29.19 -82.58 74.52
C ASP A 854 28.88 -82.44 73.00
N ALA A 855 28.20 -81.38 72.56
CA ALA A 855 27.93 -81.11 71.14
C ALA A 855 29.13 -80.49 70.41
N TRP A 856 29.92 -79.64 71.08
CA TRP A 856 31.19 -79.13 70.52
C TRP A 856 32.23 -80.24 70.41
N ASP A 857 32.37 -81.08 71.44
CA ASP A 857 33.20 -82.30 71.41
C ASP A 857 32.79 -83.23 70.23
N THR A 858 31.49 -83.29 69.93
CA THR A 858 30.95 -84.07 68.80
C THR A 858 31.26 -83.43 67.44
N PHE A 859 31.25 -82.10 67.36
CA PHE A 859 31.62 -81.34 66.16
C PHE A 859 33.11 -81.44 65.82
N GLU A 860 34.02 -81.23 66.77
CA GLU A 860 35.46 -81.42 66.53
C GLU A 860 35.76 -82.86 66.05
N ALA A 861 35.12 -83.85 66.68
CA ALA A 861 35.25 -85.25 66.31
C ALA A 861 34.54 -85.62 64.99
N ALA A 862 33.71 -84.75 64.40
CA ALA A 862 33.17 -84.91 63.05
C ALA A 862 34.08 -84.22 62.01
N LEU A 863 34.65 -83.06 62.36
CA LEU A 863 35.58 -82.29 61.54
C LEU A 863 36.89 -83.07 61.29
N GLU A 864 37.52 -83.64 62.33
CA GLU A 864 38.75 -84.43 62.18
C GLU A 864 38.56 -85.63 61.22
N LYS A 865 37.39 -86.27 61.25
CA LYS A 865 37.05 -87.36 60.31
C LYS A 865 36.89 -86.84 58.88
N ALA A 866 36.25 -85.69 58.71
CA ALA A 866 35.99 -85.09 57.41
C ALA A 866 37.28 -84.63 56.74
N GLU A 867 38.20 -84.00 57.47
CA GLU A 867 39.55 -83.70 57.02
C GLU A 867 40.33 -84.97 56.65
N ALA A 868 40.27 -86.01 57.48
CA ALA A 868 40.92 -87.29 57.20
C ALA A 868 40.35 -87.99 55.96
N LEU A 869 39.07 -87.78 55.63
CA LEU A 869 38.42 -88.32 54.45
C LEU A 869 38.76 -87.52 53.18
N LEU A 870 38.85 -86.20 53.27
CA LEU A 870 39.35 -85.32 52.19
C LEU A 870 40.84 -85.57 51.88
N ALA A 871 41.63 -85.91 52.89
CA ALA A 871 43.03 -86.32 52.74
C ALA A 871 43.22 -87.73 52.13
N SER A 872 42.13 -88.48 51.87
CA SER A 872 42.18 -89.79 51.22
C SER A 872 42.46 -89.68 49.73
N THR A 873 43.22 -90.63 49.17
CA THR A 873 43.55 -90.64 47.73
C THR A 873 42.45 -91.21 46.83
N ASP A 874 41.44 -91.87 47.40
CA ASP A 874 40.30 -92.49 46.69
C ASP A 874 39.13 -92.74 47.69
N PRO A 875 38.46 -91.69 48.21
CA PRO A 875 37.37 -91.83 49.16
C PRO A 875 36.07 -92.31 48.49
N SER A 876 35.33 -93.19 49.17
CA SER A 876 34.04 -93.69 48.67
C SER A 876 32.99 -92.58 48.65
N GLN A 877 32.18 -92.49 47.59
CA GLN A 877 31.06 -91.55 47.51
C GLN A 877 30.03 -91.76 48.63
N ASP A 878 29.79 -93.01 49.06
CA ASP A 878 28.90 -93.31 50.19
C ASP A 878 29.49 -92.79 51.51
N ASP A 879 30.81 -92.92 51.72
CA ASP A 879 31.49 -92.44 52.93
C ASP A 879 31.52 -90.90 52.96
N VAL A 880 31.82 -90.25 51.82
CA VAL A 880 31.83 -88.78 51.67
C VAL A 880 30.43 -88.20 51.91
N THR A 881 29.40 -88.82 51.34
CA THR A 881 27.99 -88.40 51.54
C THR A 881 27.56 -88.59 53.00
N ALA A 882 27.95 -89.69 53.64
CA ALA A 882 27.69 -89.88 55.08
C ALA A 882 28.42 -88.84 55.94
N MET A 883 29.67 -88.50 55.58
CA MET A 883 30.49 -87.52 56.30
C MET A 883 29.95 -86.09 56.16
N ILE A 884 29.42 -85.70 55.00
CA ILE A 884 28.68 -84.43 54.82
C ILE A 884 27.54 -84.36 55.84
N VAL A 885 26.72 -85.41 55.94
CA VAL A 885 25.56 -85.45 56.84
C VAL A 885 26.00 -85.45 58.31
N GLU A 886 27.04 -86.20 58.68
CA GLU A 886 27.56 -86.25 60.05
C GLU A 886 28.16 -84.90 60.48
N LEU A 887 29.00 -84.28 59.64
CA LEU A 887 29.59 -82.97 59.93
C LEU A 887 28.53 -81.86 59.95
N SER A 888 27.62 -81.79 58.97
CA SER A 888 26.58 -80.76 58.93
C SER A 888 25.57 -80.90 60.08
N THR A 889 25.28 -82.12 60.53
CA THR A 889 24.46 -82.35 61.73
C THR A 889 25.18 -81.83 62.98
N ALA A 890 26.47 -82.13 63.16
CA ALA A 890 27.22 -81.64 64.31
C ALA A 890 27.39 -80.11 64.31
N MET A 891 27.61 -79.51 63.12
CA MET A 891 27.61 -78.04 62.92
C MET A 891 26.26 -77.38 63.24
N ALA A 892 25.16 -78.12 63.21
CA ALA A 892 23.82 -77.63 63.56
C ALA A 892 23.45 -77.87 65.04
N GLU A 893 24.18 -78.73 65.77
CA GLU A 893 23.95 -78.99 67.20
C GLU A 893 24.81 -78.12 68.13
N ILE A 894 25.97 -77.63 67.66
CA ILE A 894 26.75 -76.59 68.35
C ILE A 894 25.98 -75.27 68.46
N ARG A 895 26.28 -74.50 69.50
CA ARG A 895 25.58 -73.24 69.82
C ARG A 895 26.58 -72.16 70.17
N LEU A 896 26.38 -70.96 69.63
CA LEU A 896 27.14 -69.77 70.02
C LEU A 896 26.95 -69.48 71.52
N VAL A 897 27.98 -68.91 72.17
CA VAL A 897 27.85 -68.32 73.51
C VAL A 897 26.91 -67.12 73.39
N PRO A 898 25.83 -67.02 74.19
CA PRO A 898 24.88 -65.94 74.05
C PRO A 898 25.46 -64.60 74.50
N ASP A 899 25.25 -63.55 73.71
CA ASP A 899 25.57 -62.17 74.08
C ASP A 899 24.63 -61.68 75.18
N LYS A 900 25.15 -61.71 76.41
CA LYS A 900 24.48 -61.26 77.63
C LYS A 900 24.70 -59.78 77.92
N SER A 901 25.49 -59.04 77.13
CA SER A 901 25.91 -57.65 77.44
C SER A 901 24.73 -56.71 77.67
N LYS A 902 23.72 -56.73 76.81
CA LYS A 902 22.47 -55.96 76.97
C LYS A 902 21.73 -56.34 78.25
N LEU A 903 21.71 -57.62 78.61
CA LEU A 903 21.06 -58.10 79.83
C LEU A 903 21.79 -57.58 81.07
N GLU A 904 23.14 -57.54 81.08
CA GLU A 904 23.94 -56.91 82.13
C GLU A 904 23.66 -55.40 82.24
N ASP A 905 23.69 -54.68 81.13
CA ASP A 905 23.38 -53.24 81.07
C ASP A 905 21.97 -52.95 81.60
N LEU A 906 20.98 -53.77 81.25
CA LEU A 906 19.60 -53.61 81.72
C LEU A 906 19.46 -53.99 83.21
N ILE A 907 20.18 -55.00 83.70
CA ILE A 907 20.27 -55.31 85.13
C ILE A 907 20.88 -54.11 85.88
N ALA A 908 21.92 -53.46 85.36
CA ALA A 908 22.48 -52.25 85.97
C ALA A 908 21.51 -51.06 85.92
N LYS A 909 20.94 -50.77 84.74
CA LYS A 909 20.00 -49.66 84.47
C LYS A 909 18.69 -49.74 85.25
N THR A 910 18.30 -50.94 85.71
CA THR A 910 17.11 -51.18 86.55
C THR A 910 17.39 -51.20 88.06
N GLU A 911 18.65 -51.00 88.48
CA GLU A 911 19.00 -50.93 89.90
C GLU A 911 18.25 -49.80 90.61
N GLY A 912 17.55 -50.15 91.71
CA GLY A 912 16.78 -49.18 92.50
C GLY A 912 15.43 -48.75 91.92
N SER A 913 15.02 -49.27 90.75
CA SER A 913 13.68 -49.03 90.19
C SER A 913 12.57 -49.32 91.21
N THR A 914 11.47 -48.58 91.17
CA THR A 914 10.31 -48.77 92.07
C THR A 914 9.20 -49.64 91.48
N ASP A 915 9.19 -49.85 90.16
CA ASP A 915 8.14 -50.62 89.47
C ASP A 915 8.16 -52.11 89.86
N ALA A 916 6.97 -52.73 89.94
CA ALA A 916 6.83 -54.11 90.39
C ALA A 916 7.19 -55.15 89.31
N THR A 917 6.86 -54.87 88.04
CA THR A 917 7.13 -55.74 86.90
C THR A 917 8.62 -55.71 86.57
N VAL A 918 9.21 -54.51 86.51
CA VAL A 918 10.66 -54.33 86.27
C VAL A 918 11.50 -55.05 87.34
N LYS A 919 11.08 -55.04 88.62
CA LYS A 919 11.77 -55.80 89.68
C LYS A 919 11.69 -57.32 89.49
N ALA A 920 10.54 -57.83 89.08
CA ALA A 920 10.35 -59.27 88.85
C ALA A 920 11.22 -59.74 87.68
N LEU A 921 11.21 -59.00 86.57
CA LEU A 921 12.02 -59.30 85.39
C LEU A 921 13.52 -59.13 85.65
N ARG A 922 13.97 -58.05 86.35
CA ARG A 922 15.37 -57.92 86.79
C ARG A 922 15.85 -59.12 87.61
N THR A 923 14.98 -59.68 88.45
CA THR A 923 15.33 -60.85 89.28
C THR A 923 15.51 -62.11 88.43
N GLN A 924 14.71 -62.28 87.37
CA GLN A 924 14.86 -63.35 86.39
C GLN A 924 16.11 -63.13 85.51
N ALA A 925 16.37 -61.90 85.08
CA ALA A 925 17.55 -61.53 84.30
C ALA A 925 18.85 -61.88 85.04
N ILE A 926 18.95 -61.56 86.34
CA ILE A 926 20.11 -61.95 87.17
C ILE A 926 20.28 -63.48 87.26
N ALA A 927 19.19 -64.25 87.25
CA ALA A 927 19.24 -65.71 87.28
C ALA A 927 19.64 -66.31 85.92
N LEU A 928 19.17 -65.75 84.81
CA LEU A 928 19.54 -66.17 83.46
C LEU A 928 20.99 -65.79 83.11
N LEU A 929 21.45 -64.63 83.59
CA LEU A 929 22.83 -64.18 83.43
C LEU A 929 23.81 -65.24 83.98
N ALA A 930 23.52 -65.77 85.16
CA ALA A 930 24.28 -66.81 85.85
C ALA A 930 23.97 -68.25 85.37
N ASN A 931 23.24 -68.44 84.26
CA ASN A 931 23.05 -69.74 83.63
C ASN A 931 24.02 -69.91 82.45
N ASP A 932 25.00 -70.80 82.59
CA ASP A 932 26.02 -71.09 81.58
C ASP A 932 25.45 -71.85 80.35
N LEU A 933 24.19 -72.31 80.41
CA LEU A 933 23.48 -73.03 79.36
C LEU A 933 22.25 -72.27 78.81
N ALA A 934 22.16 -70.96 79.03
CA ALA A 934 21.10 -70.12 78.46
C ALA A 934 21.17 -70.08 76.93
N THR A 935 20.02 -69.96 76.23
CA THR A 935 20.01 -69.69 74.78
C THR A 935 19.99 -68.18 74.49
N GLN A 936 20.39 -67.77 73.28
CA GLN A 936 20.23 -66.38 72.85
C GLN A 936 18.74 -65.97 72.84
N GLU A 937 17.83 -66.87 72.46
CA GLU A 937 16.38 -66.60 72.48
C GLU A 937 15.84 -66.37 73.90
N GLU A 938 16.34 -67.10 74.90
CA GLU A 938 16.01 -66.84 76.31
C GLU A 938 16.55 -65.48 76.79
N VAL A 939 17.74 -65.10 76.34
CA VAL A 939 18.37 -63.81 76.66
C VAL A 939 17.62 -62.67 75.98
N ASP A 940 17.39 -62.75 74.67
CA ASP A 940 16.73 -61.71 73.86
C ASP A 940 15.27 -61.53 74.26
N ALA A 941 14.51 -62.60 74.51
CA ALA A 941 13.13 -62.48 75.00
C ALA A 941 13.07 -61.82 76.39
N LEU A 942 14.06 -62.07 77.25
CA LEU A 942 14.12 -61.46 78.59
C LEU A 942 14.71 -60.04 78.56
N VAL A 943 15.56 -59.71 77.58
CA VAL A 943 15.95 -58.34 77.21
C VAL A 943 14.71 -57.58 76.73
N GLU A 944 13.95 -58.10 75.76
CA GLU A 944 12.76 -57.46 75.21
C GLU A 944 11.67 -57.28 76.29
N GLU A 945 11.34 -58.30 77.07
CA GLU A 945 10.38 -58.16 78.19
C GLU A 945 10.85 -57.11 79.20
N LEU A 946 12.15 -57.04 79.52
CA LEU A 946 12.70 -56.08 80.47
C LEU A 946 12.74 -54.65 79.89
N GLU A 947 13.08 -54.48 78.62
CA GLU A 947 13.04 -53.18 77.92
C GLU A 947 11.60 -52.67 77.76
N VAL A 948 10.68 -53.52 77.32
CA VAL A 948 9.25 -53.21 77.24
C VAL A 948 8.67 -52.88 78.62
N ALA A 949 9.10 -53.57 79.69
CA ALA A 949 8.70 -53.24 81.05
C ALA A 949 9.29 -51.91 81.55
N ILE A 950 10.54 -51.58 81.20
CA ILE A 950 11.16 -50.27 81.49
C ILE A 950 10.43 -49.16 80.74
N GLU A 951 10.14 -49.35 79.45
CA GLU A 951 9.53 -48.31 78.61
C GLU A 951 8.05 -48.07 78.97
N ASN A 952 7.36 -49.08 79.50
CA ASN A 952 5.99 -48.96 80.01
C ASN A 952 5.90 -48.60 81.50
N ALA A 953 7.01 -48.56 82.24
CA ALA A 953 7.04 -48.18 83.65
C ALA A 953 6.52 -46.74 83.85
N GLY A 954 5.27 -46.62 84.32
CA GLY A 954 4.58 -45.35 84.53
C GLY A 954 3.57 -44.93 83.43
N LYS A 955 3.33 -45.77 82.41
CA LYS A 955 2.29 -45.54 81.38
C LYS A 955 1.02 -46.38 81.67
N PRO A 956 -0.20 -45.82 81.52
CA PRO A 956 -1.46 -46.59 81.64
C PRO A 956 -1.75 -47.42 80.38
N SER A 957 -2.47 -48.54 80.54
CA SER A 957 -2.60 -49.62 79.53
C SER A 957 -3.91 -49.64 78.73
N GLY A 958 -3.83 -50.09 77.47
CA GLY A 958 -4.94 -50.58 76.62
C GLY A 958 -4.89 -50.07 75.16
N GLY A 959 -5.21 -50.84 74.12
CA GLY A 959 -5.44 -52.31 74.03
C GLY A 959 -6.40 -52.71 72.89
N ASN A 960 -6.00 -53.67 72.03
CA ASN A 960 -6.80 -54.34 70.97
C ASN A 960 -7.31 -53.47 69.78
N SER A 961 -7.65 -53.98 68.57
CA SER A 961 -7.37 -55.27 67.89
C SER A 961 -7.92 -55.31 66.44
N SER A 962 -7.31 -56.12 65.54
CA SER A 962 -7.92 -56.70 64.29
C SER A 962 -8.19 -55.70 63.14
N SER A 963 -8.43 -56.06 61.86
CA SER A 963 -8.13 -57.26 61.02
C SER A 963 -8.60 -56.99 59.56
N GLY A 964 -8.26 -57.85 58.58
CA GLY A 964 -9.20 -58.11 57.45
C GLY A 964 -8.83 -57.79 55.98
N ASN A 965 -7.82 -58.48 55.41
CA ASN A 965 -7.95 -59.39 54.26
C ASN A 965 -8.75 -59.00 52.96
N LYS A 966 -8.13 -59.25 51.78
CA LYS A 966 -8.66 -60.03 50.60
C LYS A 966 -9.02 -59.35 49.23
N GLY A 967 -8.11 -59.51 48.24
CA GLY A 967 -8.40 -59.86 46.83
C GLY A 967 -9.00 -58.81 45.86
N SER A 968 -9.13 -59.05 44.53
CA SER A 968 -8.54 -60.09 43.65
C SER A 968 -8.82 -59.83 42.15
N SER A 969 -7.96 -60.38 41.27
CA SER A 969 -8.22 -60.91 39.90
C SER A 969 -8.69 -60.04 38.70
N SER A 970 -7.87 -60.08 37.61
CA SER A 970 -8.24 -60.44 36.20
C SER A 970 -9.09 -59.47 35.34
N SER A 971 -9.03 -59.40 33.99
CA SER A 971 -8.16 -59.88 32.86
C SER A 971 -8.73 -59.28 31.52
N ASN A 972 -8.40 -59.57 30.25
CA ASN A 972 -7.56 -60.57 29.52
C ASN A 972 -7.34 -60.16 28.03
N THR A 973 -6.41 -60.81 27.29
CA THR A 973 -6.36 -60.96 25.78
C THR A 973 -6.22 -59.69 24.88
N SER A 974 -5.73 -59.71 23.63
CA SER A 974 -5.03 -60.71 22.78
C SER A 974 -4.46 -60.12 21.46
N GLY A 975 -3.19 -60.44 21.11
CA GLY A 975 -2.65 -60.51 19.73
C GLY A 975 -2.24 -59.19 19.04
N GLY A 976 -1.39 -59.18 18.00
CA GLY A 976 -0.55 -60.27 17.45
C GLY A 976 -0.17 -60.11 15.96
N ASN A 977 1.07 -60.49 15.59
CA ASN A 977 1.65 -60.62 14.23
C ASN A 977 1.88 -59.33 13.40
N VAL A 978 2.82 -59.22 12.44
CA VAL A 978 4.06 -59.98 12.07
C VAL A 978 4.92 -59.08 11.15
N TYR A 979 6.25 -59.23 11.16
CA TYR A 979 7.18 -58.55 10.21
C TYR A 979 7.58 -59.44 9.01
N ALA A 980 7.88 -58.80 7.89
CA ALA A 980 8.65 -59.33 6.74
C ALA A 980 9.39 -58.15 6.06
N GLY A 981 10.52 -58.31 5.36
CA GLY A 981 11.37 -59.48 5.11
C GLY A 981 12.64 -59.04 4.35
N GLU A 982 13.68 -59.89 4.28
CA GLU A 982 15.01 -59.49 3.78
C GLU A 982 15.13 -59.28 2.26
N GLY A 983 16.18 -58.55 1.85
CA GLY A 983 16.69 -58.51 0.48
C GLY A 983 18.17 -58.08 0.40
N THR A 984 19.00 -58.82 -0.33
CA THR A 984 20.46 -58.59 -0.46
C THR A 984 20.95 -58.72 -1.91
N ALA A 985 21.93 -57.89 -2.35
CA ALA A 985 22.76 -58.17 -3.53
C ALA A 985 24.04 -57.27 -3.67
N VAL A 986 25.21 -57.90 -3.52
CA VAL A 986 26.47 -57.82 -4.30
C VAL A 986 26.78 -56.59 -5.21
N VAL A 987 28.01 -56.07 -5.09
CA VAL A 987 28.67 -55.12 -6.02
C VAL A 987 29.63 -55.85 -6.98
N THR A 988 29.75 -55.39 -8.23
CA THR A 988 30.84 -55.74 -9.17
C THR A 988 31.47 -54.48 -9.81
N SER A 989 32.60 -54.61 -10.52
CA SER A 989 33.63 -53.57 -10.58
C SER A 989 33.98 -53.02 -11.98
N SER A 990 34.68 -51.87 -11.96
CA SER A 990 35.71 -51.39 -12.92
C SER A 990 35.38 -50.19 -13.82
N ALA A 991 35.88 -49.02 -13.37
CA ALA A 991 36.59 -47.98 -14.14
C ALA A 991 36.06 -47.47 -15.50
N SER A 992 35.85 -46.15 -15.58
CA SER A 992 36.57 -45.24 -16.50
C SER A 992 36.42 -43.78 -16.06
N VAL A 993 37.42 -42.93 -16.31
CA VAL A 993 37.42 -41.51 -15.89
C VAL A 993 37.12 -40.60 -17.07
N VAL A 994 36.11 -39.74 -16.92
CA VAL A 994 35.93 -38.51 -17.72
C VAL A 994 35.55 -37.40 -16.74
N THR A 995 36.35 -36.33 -16.68
CA THR A 995 36.09 -35.19 -15.79
C THR A 995 35.02 -34.27 -16.38
N ALA A 996 33.75 -34.57 -16.09
CA ALA A 996 32.69 -33.56 -16.10
C ALA A 996 32.87 -32.60 -14.90
N ALA A 997 32.24 -31.41 -14.96
CA ALA A 997 32.12 -30.57 -13.77
C ALA A 997 31.31 -31.31 -12.70
N LYS A 998 31.71 -31.23 -11.42
CA LYS A 998 30.96 -31.83 -10.31
C LYS A 998 29.56 -31.23 -10.26
N SER A 999 28.54 -32.06 -10.34
CA SER A 999 27.13 -31.69 -10.12
C SER A 999 26.82 -31.42 -8.64
N VAL A 1000 27.52 -32.13 -7.76
CA VAL A 1000 27.43 -32.03 -6.29
C VAL A 1000 28.82 -31.82 -5.69
N VAL A 1001 28.94 -30.81 -4.85
CA VAL A 1001 30.15 -30.51 -4.04
C VAL A 1001 29.89 -30.94 -2.60
N SER A 1002 30.81 -31.70 -2.02
CA SER A 1002 30.81 -31.98 -0.57
C SER A 1002 31.77 -31.03 0.13
N ASP A 1003 31.39 -30.61 1.33
CA ASP A 1003 32.31 -30.05 2.33
C ASP A 1003 33.50 -30.96 2.64
N THR A 1004 33.28 -32.27 2.63
CA THR A 1004 34.17 -33.28 3.21
C THR A 1004 34.72 -34.21 2.13
N THR A 1005 35.96 -33.95 1.71
CA THR A 1005 36.61 -34.71 0.62
C THR A 1005 37.88 -35.47 1.03
N ALA A 1006 38.42 -35.19 2.23
CA ALA A 1006 39.53 -35.94 2.79
C ALA A 1006 39.03 -37.24 3.48
N PRO A 1007 39.74 -38.37 3.38
CA PRO A 1007 39.46 -39.53 4.20
C PRO A 1007 39.71 -39.24 5.70
N PHE A 1008 38.84 -39.72 6.58
CA PHE A 1008 38.94 -39.49 8.02
C PHE A 1008 38.54 -40.72 8.85
N VAL A 1009 38.82 -40.66 10.15
CA VAL A 1009 38.46 -41.68 11.14
C VAL A 1009 37.25 -41.20 11.94
N LEU A 1010 36.19 -42.00 12.00
CA LEU A 1010 34.99 -41.74 12.81
C LEU A 1010 34.87 -42.83 13.88
N LYS A 1011 34.87 -42.43 15.16
CA LYS A 1011 34.76 -43.35 16.30
C LYS A 1011 33.47 -44.16 16.22
N ARG A 1012 33.52 -45.47 16.53
CA ARG A 1012 32.30 -46.30 16.62
C ARG A 1012 31.26 -45.67 17.56
N GLY A 1013 30.00 -45.69 17.16
CA GLY A 1013 28.87 -45.04 17.85
C GLY A 1013 28.67 -43.55 17.49
N SER A 1014 29.70 -42.85 17.00
CA SER A 1014 29.58 -41.44 16.63
C SER A 1014 28.91 -41.22 15.26
N ALA A 1015 28.28 -40.06 15.11
CA ALA A 1015 27.72 -39.58 13.84
C ALA A 1015 28.60 -38.51 13.20
N TYR A 1016 28.44 -38.29 11.89
CA TYR A 1016 29.04 -37.18 11.15
C TYR A 1016 28.04 -36.65 10.11
N CYS A 1017 27.92 -35.33 9.96
CA CYS A 1017 27.03 -34.72 8.97
C CYS A 1017 27.84 -34.23 7.76
N PHE A 1018 27.39 -34.58 6.56
CA PHE A 1018 27.92 -34.07 5.30
C PHE A 1018 26.97 -33.04 4.71
N LYS A 1019 27.48 -31.87 4.34
CA LYS A 1019 26.82 -30.93 3.43
C LYS A 1019 27.15 -31.25 1.98
N MET A 1020 26.10 -31.36 1.17
CA MET A 1020 26.15 -31.67 -0.26
C MET A 1020 25.45 -30.55 -1.04
N THR A 1021 26.23 -29.61 -1.57
CA THR A 1021 25.75 -28.49 -2.39
C THR A 1021 25.51 -28.96 -3.83
N VAL A 1022 24.30 -28.84 -4.34
CA VAL A 1022 24.00 -29.07 -5.76
C VAL A 1022 24.34 -27.82 -6.56
N VAL A 1023 25.33 -27.90 -7.44
CA VAL A 1023 25.90 -26.74 -8.17
C VAL A 1023 25.57 -26.73 -9.67
N ASN A 1024 24.88 -27.75 -10.19
CA ASN A 1024 24.42 -27.80 -11.59
C ASN A 1024 23.02 -27.17 -11.83
N GLY A 1025 22.46 -26.47 -10.84
CA GLY A 1025 21.14 -25.84 -10.92
C GLY A 1025 19.95 -26.81 -10.84
N SER A 1026 20.18 -28.11 -10.62
CA SER A 1026 19.10 -29.08 -10.45
C SER A 1026 18.45 -28.96 -9.07
N THR A 1027 17.12 -28.99 -9.01
CA THR A 1027 16.35 -29.03 -7.76
C THR A 1027 16.14 -30.44 -7.21
N ALA A 1028 16.59 -31.47 -7.94
CA ALA A 1028 16.43 -32.87 -7.54
C ALA A 1028 17.38 -33.24 -6.39
N THR A 1029 16.89 -34.03 -5.43
CA THR A 1029 17.69 -34.51 -4.30
C THR A 1029 18.82 -35.42 -4.78
N PRO A 1030 20.10 -35.15 -4.42
CA PRO A 1030 21.20 -36.06 -4.71
C PRO A 1030 21.02 -37.36 -3.91
N ASN A 1031 21.17 -38.51 -4.57
CA ASN A 1031 21.17 -39.81 -3.91
C ASN A 1031 22.50 -39.99 -3.15
N PHE A 1032 22.43 -40.04 -1.82
CA PHE A 1032 23.57 -40.18 -0.92
C PHE A 1032 23.66 -41.63 -0.42
N THR A 1033 24.81 -42.28 -0.63
CA THR A 1033 24.98 -43.72 -0.37
C THR A 1033 26.37 -44.03 0.19
N VAL A 1034 26.49 -45.19 0.84
CA VAL A 1034 27.77 -45.70 1.38
C VAL A 1034 28.10 -47.06 0.79
N GLY A 1035 29.39 -47.32 0.55
CA GLY A 1035 29.85 -48.57 -0.07
C GLY A 1035 29.65 -49.84 0.77
N ASN A 1036 29.23 -49.70 2.03
CA ASN A 1036 28.95 -50.81 2.95
C ASN A 1036 28.00 -50.35 4.07
N GLY A 1037 26.72 -50.74 3.98
CA GLY A 1037 25.66 -50.39 4.92
C GLY A 1037 25.72 -51.07 6.30
N SER A 1038 26.76 -51.89 6.53
CA SER A 1038 27.11 -52.49 7.83
C SER A 1038 28.32 -51.81 8.48
N VAL A 1039 28.95 -50.83 7.81
CA VAL A 1039 30.05 -50.00 8.35
C VAL A 1039 29.52 -48.61 8.71
N LEU A 1040 28.75 -48.01 7.79
CA LEU A 1040 28.01 -46.78 8.02
C LEU A 1040 26.51 -47.01 7.79
N LYS A 1041 25.65 -46.34 8.58
CA LYS A 1041 24.25 -46.09 8.22
C LYS A 1041 24.07 -44.64 7.78
N THR A 1042 23.12 -44.38 6.90
CA THR A 1042 22.88 -43.06 6.28
C THR A 1042 21.47 -42.55 6.59
N GLN A 1043 21.36 -41.28 6.96
CA GLN A 1043 20.10 -40.58 7.19
C GLN A 1043 20.11 -39.25 6.43
N TYR A 1044 19.00 -38.90 5.79
CA TYR A 1044 18.77 -37.55 5.27
C TYR A 1044 18.29 -36.65 6.40
N VAL A 1045 18.88 -35.45 6.52
CA VAL A 1045 18.59 -34.52 7.63
C VAL A 1045 17.70 -33.38 7.15
N ALA A 1046 18.18 -32.57 6.20
CA ALA A 1046 17.52 -31.34 5.78
C ALA A 1046 17.97 -30.88 4.38
N LYS A 1047 17.24 -29.91 3.81
CA LYS A 1047 17.64 -29.11 2.65
C LYS A 1047 17.49 -27.63 2.99
N VAL A 1048 18.51 -26.83 2.70
CA VAL A 1048 18.51 -25.37 2.82
C VAL A 1048 19.04 -24.77 1.52
N GLY A 1049 18.19 -24.08 0.75
CA GLY A 1049 18.57 -23.58 -0.57
C GLY A 1049 18.99 -24.72 -1.52
N ASN A 1050 20.26 -24.73 -1.95
CA ASN A 1050 20.86 -25.81 -2.75
C ASN A 1050 21.73 -26.79 -1.92
N ASP A 1051 21.83 -26.60 -0.62
CA ASP A 1051 22.58 -27.47 0.29
C ASP A 1051 21.67 -28.57 0.85
N TYR A 1052 22.13 -29.81 0.75
CA TYR A 1052 21.47 -31.00 1.29
C TYR A 1052 22.34 -31.64 2.37
N TYR A 1053 21.76 -31.93 3.53
CA TYR A 1053 22.48 -32.42 4.69
C TYR A 1053 22.19 -33.91 4.92
N PHE A 1054 23.25 -34.72 5.06
CA PHE A 1054 23.17 -36.17 5.24
C PHE A 1054 24.06 -36.62 6.40
N ARG A 1055 23.45 -37.27 7.41
CA ARG A 1055 24.15 -37.78 8.58
C ARG A 1055 24.55 -39.25 8.35
N VAL A 1056 25.78 -39.60 8.68
CA VAL A 1056 26.26 -40.99 8.75
C VAL A 1056 26.50 -41.41 10.19
N TYR A 1057 26.23 -42.67 10.52
CA TYR A 1057 26.47 -43.27 11.84
C TYR A 1057 27.49 -44.40 11.73
N ALA A 1058 28.52 -44.39 12.58
CA ALA A 1058 29.61 -45.35 12.57
C ALA A 1058 29.26 -46.64 13.35
N ILE A 1059 28.77 -47.66 12.64
CA ILE A 1059 28.27 -48.91 13.26
C ILE A 1059 29.23 -50.11 13.12
N GLY A 1060 30.14 -50.08 12.14
CA GLY A 1060 31.11 -51.14 11.89
C GLY A 1060 32.11 -51.36 13.04
N THR A 1061 32.95 -52.38 12.93
CA THR A 1061 34.03 -52.59 13.91
C THR A 1061 35.25 -51.71 13.61
N PRO A 1062 36.04 -51.30 14.65
CA PRO A 1062 37.24 -50.50 14.46
C PRO A 1062 38.21 -51.10 13.43
N GLY A 1063 38.77 -50.24 12.58
CA GLY A 1063 39.62 -50.63 11.45
C GLY A 1063 38.87 -51.04 10.17
N GLN A 1064 37.54 -51.21 10.18
CA GLN A 1064 36.75 -51.29 8.95
C GLN A 1064 36.67 -49.91 8.28
N SER A 1065 36.56 -49.86 6.95
CA SER A 1065 36.39 -48.61 6.21
C SER A 1065 35.40 -48.74 5.05
N THR A 1066 34.75 -47.63 4.67
CA THR A 1066 33.87 -47.59 3.50
C THR A 1066 33.88 -46.20 2.82
N GLY A 1067 33.51 -46.16 1.54
CA GLY A 1067 33.39 -44.93 0.77
C GLY A 1067 32.02 -44.27 0.95
N VAL A 1068 31.97 -42.94 0.93
CA VAL A 1068 30.76 -42.12 0.89
C VAL A 1068 30.59 -41.55 -0.53
N TYR A 1069 29.42 -41.73 -1.12
CA TYR A 1069 29.15 -41.44 -2.53
C TYR A 1069 27.89 -40.58 -2.68
N THR A 1070 27.91 -39.66 -3.65
CA THR A 1070 26.69 -38.98 -4.14
C THR A 1070 26.48 -39.18 -5.64
N GLN A 1071 25.21 -39.20 -6.04
CA GLN A 1071 24.78 -39.44 -7.42
C GLN A 1071 23.54 -38.57 -7.73
N MET A 1072 23.59 -37.74 -8.77
CA MET A 1072 22.38 -37.10 -9.28
C MET A 1072 21.58 -38.07 -10.17
N PRO A 1073 20.24 -37.91 -10.29
CA PRO A 1073 19.44 -38.74 -11.18
C PRO A 1073 19.96 -38.74 -12.63
N GLY A 1074 20.36 -39.91 -13.14
CA GLY A 1074 20.94 -40.09 -14.47
C GLY A 1074 22.46 -39.99 -14.57
N GLU A 1075 23.16 -39.57 -13.50
CA GLU A 1075 24.63 -39.54 -13.44
C GLU A 1075 25.21 -40.83 -12.82
N ALA A 1076 26.54 -40.98 -12.87
CA ALA A 1076 27.25 -42.07 -12.20
C ALA A 1076 27.60 -41.70 -10.74
N PRO A 1077 27.65 -42.65 -9.78
CA PRO A 1077 28.04 -42.34 -8.40
C PRO A 1077 29.47 -41.81 -8.29
N VAL A 1078 29.63 -40.67 -7.61
CA VAL A 1078 30.91 -40.01 -7.36
C VAL A 1078 31.32 -40.22 -5.90
N LEU A 1079 32.48 -40.82 -5.68
CA LEU A 1079 33.11 -40.91 -4.35
C LEU A 1079 33.50 -39.50 -3.87
N GLN A 1080 33.06 -39.12 -2.67
CA GLN A 1080 33.41 -37.84 -2.06
C GLN A 1080 34.55 -38.03 -1.03
N CYS A 1081 34.41 -38.97 -0.10
CA CYS A 1081 35.47 -39.34 0.85
C CYS A 1081 35.44 -40.85 1.20
N ALA A 1082 36.39 -41.30 2.02
CA ALA A 1082 36.34 -42.62 2.67
C ALA A 1082 36.42 -42.44 4.19
N VAL A 1083 35.59 -43.18 4.93
CA VAL A 1083 35.54 -43.14 6.40
C VAL A 1083 36.01 -44.47 6.94
N THR A 1084 36.93 -44.43 7.90
CA THR A 1084 37.41 -45.59 8.67
C THR A 1084 36.82 -45.53 10.08
N ILE A 1085 36.38 -46.66 10.63
CA ILE A 1085 35.91 -46.73 12.00
C ILE A 1085 37.11 -46.69 12.96
N GLY A 1086 37.07 -45.77 13.91
CA GLY A 1086 38.04 -45.64 15.02
C GLY A 1086 37.62 -46.45 16.25
#